data_AF-A0A162XBG2-F1
#
_entry.id   AF-A0A162XBG2-F1
#
_cell.length_a   1.000
_cell.length_b   1.000
_cell.length_c   1.000
_cell.angle_alpha   90.00
_cell.angle_beta   90.00
_cell.angle_gamma   90.00
#
_symmetry.space_group_name_H-M   'P 1'
#
loop_
_entity.id
_entity.type
_entity.pdbx_description
1 polymer ?
#
loop_
_entity_poly.entity_id
_entity_poly.type
_entity_poly.pdbx_seq_one_letter_code
_entity_poly.pdbx_strand_id
1 'polypeptide(L)'
;MFFRSATQMHASAPATINESMAGKVENIHQGPLRDWLDLDMDFELVSAERRQQLEAPLPISREDTALRILQFDDVRMEVVADGKVDLCQDRQPYTTNRVEQARIGRDFQSFDVAPAPRLIKAHRRRRSQHRGYSSLYRQPDYYTPGYASHFDGDAHRSRRNHYSPSRRRDASLETLKNRSEATAVAAMADSDVKEEREHDRRGTDSYRGGGGGGGGGNKRRRDDDDGNAYRDDRRGPQRRRRDDPPRRRYEEPPFPKLRRLLLNIASSTKLPQDEAIEIATYFGEHFDDERLRSDVFDVFVQLIIEQPFKIPFVAAVAFYGNDVKPEITTEAMKRVGDRAQEALNAGEWKDFKLLLRFFACLQSLYQDDGIFTFLGQLFDQVVDLQSANENDVVGIELVKIILLTIPYALVAGGSRFHDQAQQLLKNTGIVADNALPIESVIHSYVGEDGAKPMAYHSVIGLLQAQLTTQSESGFPLACLPRFDPEAVRKAAKEEDAETLPAAPTTHAFPMFNIPSPVNPGPRPVFPEAYFSLFADQEANTVPRTTDIASSLIRDAIVDTINQLDFNREMVAKFLVDVDCYWTIDVFAKRGTPLDKFKEQAEDKLQYKSEDMIIDSIFSQLFKLPSAEHKLVYYHSLITQCCKVAPAAIAPSLGRAIRTIYKSLPVLDLELGYRFLDWFSHHLSNFEFRWRWTEWLEDLELSNLHPKKAFILAALDKEIRLSFAKRVRSTLPEPMHALIPERLDEDNSPDFKYDNQQTPYAAEGQALLHQLRKKAPAEEVQATINKIHEQAIEHGITEVLVPSTDAFVTAICRLGAKSLSHVLSCIERGKERLLEISQNEVARRQIVASVVEYWKDQPGVAVRIIDILLNYTILAPMTVVQWVFGSHMGAGEALTESWVLEMVSNTVAKVTNRNRQIASARIQKGLPTEQIEMVDATLAKDRDNARELFKYIEDSMRGVSEGSADTLMEKKASGALSEEEAQLIQAWGKRWHQTFLRKAQVEESVVGEEAVEARIKLLAAEPDVEAADGEATNGEAQMSLA
;
A
#
# COMPACT_ATOMS: atom_id res chain seq x y z
N MET A 1 -52.55 43.62 -11.45
CA MET A 1 -53.08 44.30 -10.25
C MET A 1 -52.90 43.38 -9.04
N PHE A 2 -52.88 43.97 -7.84
CA PHE A 2 -52.95 43.33 -6.52
C PHE A 2 -54.13 42.33 -6.37
N PHE A 3 -54.18 41.40 -5.38
CA PHE A 3 -53.30 41.11 -4.22
C PHE A 3 -53.58 39.71 -3.62
N ARG A 4 -52.64 39.20 -2.79
CA ARG A 4 -52.82 38.35 -1.57
C ARG A 4 -53.40 36.92 -1.76
N SER A 5 -52.80 35.82 -1.29
CA SER A 5 -52.22 35.44 0.03
C SER A 5 -53.29 35.16 1.11
N ALA A 6 -53.15 34.22 2.04
CA ALA A 6 -52.24 33.07 2.21
C ALA A 6 -52.66 32.28 3.49
N THR A 7 -51.89 31.22 3.82
CA THR A 7 -51.67 30.64 5.16
C THR A 7 -52.75 29.79 5.87
N GLN A 8 -52.22 28.73 6.51
CA GLN A 8 -52.61 28.12 7.79
C GLN A 8 -53.72 27.04 7.90
N MET A 9 -53.22 25.80 7.93
CA MET A 9 -53.21 24.89 9.10
C MET A 9 -54.35 23.90 9.43
N HIS A 10 -53.91 22.75 9.96
CA HIS A 10 -54.57 21.73 10.79
C HIS A 10 -55.77 20.92 10.25
N ALA A 11 -55.42 19.79 9.64
CA ALA A 11 -55.70 18.43 10.15
C ALA A 11 -57.09 18.06 10.72
N SER A 12 -57.75 17.12 10.05
CA SER A 12 -58.40 15.93 10.68
C SER A 12 -58.80 14.90 9.60
N ALA A 13 -59.05 13.66 10.02
CA ALA A 13 -59.51 12.53 9.19
C ALA A 13 -60.83 11.98 9.81
N PRO A 14 -61.43 10.84 9.38
CA PRO A 14 -61.21 9.99 8.20
C PRO A 14 -62.54 9.62 7.45
N ALA A 15 -62.49 8.61 6.55
CA ALA A 15 -63.60 7.71 6.15
C ALA A 15 -64.73 8.28 5.23
N THR A 16 -65.41 7.54 4.31
CA THR A 16 -65.32 6.12 3.86
C THR A 16 -66.10 5.88 2.54
N ILE A 17 -65.85 4.73 1.85
CA ILE A 17 -66.82 3.93 1.01
C ILE A 17 -67.24 4.55 -0.36
N ASN A 18 -66.76 4.05 -1.51
CA ASN A 18 -67.34 2.98 -2.41
C ASN A 18 -68.52 3.49 -3.29
N GLU A 19 -68.83 3.08 -4.54
CA GLU A 19 -68.35 2.08 -5.53
C GLU A 19 -69.12 2.31 -6.89
N SER A 20 -69.00 1.61 -8.04
CA SER A 20 -68.05 0.67 -8.71
C SER A 20 -68.43 0.50 -10.22
N MET A 21 -67.91 -0.56 -10.89
CA MET A 21 -68.25 -1.12 -12.23
C MET A 21 -67.64 -0.50 -13.52
N ALA A 22 -67.29 -1.29 -14.57
CA ALA A 22 -66.95 -2.72 -14.65
C ALA A 22 -66.34 -3.16 -16.04
N GLY A 23 -65.25 -3.93 -16.03
CA GLY A 23 -64.80 -4.87 -17.11
C GLY A 23 -64.02 -4.27 -18.30
N LYS A 24 -63.14 -5.00 -19.01
CA LYS A 24 -62.62 -6.39 -18.94
C LYS A 24 -61.11 -6.37 -19.33
N VAL A 25 -60.19 -6.95 -18.56
CA VAL A 25 -59.67 -8.35 -18.61
C VAL A 25 -58.95 -8.75 -19.90
N GLU A 26 -57.61 -8.83 -19.83
CA GLU A 26 -56.83 -10.02 -20.21
C GLU A 26 -55.47 -10.03 -19.45
N ASN A 27 -54.75 -11.17 -19.40
CA ASN A 27 -53.64 -11.44 -18.47
C ASN A 27 -52.26 -11.50 -19.14
N ILE A 28 -51.18 -11.31 -18.36
CA ILE A 28 -49.97 -12.17 -18.38
C ILE A 28 -49.15 -12.04 -17.07
N HIS A 29 -48.33 -13.05 -16.79
CA HIS A 29 -47.73 -13.48 -15.52
C HIS A 29 -47.00 -12.47 -14.59
N GLN A 30 -47.04 -12.81 -13.30
CA GLN A 30 -46.09 -12.38 -12.26
C GLN A 30 -44.72 -13.09 -12.42
N GLY A 31 -43.64 -12.42 -12.01
CA GLY A 31 -42.29 -12.99 -11.86
C GLY A 31 -41.66 -12.61 -10.48
N PRO A 32 -40.73 -13.40 -9.92
CA PRO A 32 -40.27 -13.26 -8.54
C PRO A 32 -39.05 -12.34 -8.36
N LEU A 33 -38.84 -11.82 -7.15
CA LEU A 33 -37.63 -11.09 -6.77
C LEU A 33 -36.38 -12.01 -6.73
N ARG A 34 -35.51 -11.90 -7.73
CA ARG A 34 -34.09 -12.28 -7.68
C ARG A 34 -33.31 -11.46 -8.73
N ASP A 35 -32.55 -10.45 -8.30
CA ASP A 35 -31.56 -9.71 -9.11
C ASP A 35 -30.55 -8.97 -8.20
N TRP A 36 -29.97 -9.71 -7.25
CA TRP A 36 -28.93 -9.21 -6.32
C TRP A 36 -27.87 -10.29 -6.09
N LEU A 37 -27.13 -10.70 -7.13
CA LEU A 37 -25.83 -11.39 -7.06
C LEU A 37 -25.31 -11.71 -8.48
N ASP A 38 -24.87 -10.69 -9.23
CA ASP A 38 -24.08 -10.90 -10.46
C ASP A 38 -22.85 -9.99 -10.47
N LEU A 39 -21.70 -10.59 -10.16
CA LEU A 39 -20.37 -10.12 -10.50
C LEU A 39 -19.69 -11.28 -11.23
N ASP A 40 -19.98 -11.40 -12.53
CA ASP A 40 -19.39 -12.43 -13.38
C ASP A 40 -17.86 -12.26 -13.44
N MET A 41 -17.18 -13.15 -12.71
CA MET A 41 -15.81 -13.55 -12.96
C MET A 41 -15.84 -15.02 -13.37
N ASP A 42 -15.33 -15.35 -14.56
CA ASP A 42 -15.38 -16.70 -15.10
C ASP A 42 -14.60 -17.71 -14.21
N PHE A 43 -15.33 -18.70 -13.67
CA PHE A 43 -14.79 -19.70 -12.74
C PHE A 43 -14.66 -21.10 -13.37
N GLU A 44 -13.69 -21.29 -14.27
CA GLU A 44 -13.22 -22.62 -14.67
C GLU A 44 -11.80 -22.91 -14.16
N LEU A 45 -11.70 -23.62 -13.02
CA LEU A 45 -10.65 -24.61 -12.69
C LEU A 45 -10.78 -25.17 -11.25
N VAL A 46 -11.81 -25.99 -11.00
CA VAL A 46 -11.91 -26.84 -9.79
C VAL A 46 -12.34 -28.25 -10.18
N SER A 47 -11.59 -29.28 -9.79
CA SER A 47 -11.90 -30.67 -10.12
C SER A 47 -13.11 -31.20 -9.36
N ALA A 48 -13.86 -32.12 -9.98
CA ALA A 48 -15.11 -32.68 -9.43
C ALA A 48 -14.92 -33.35 -8.06
N GLU A 49 -13.77 -33.99 -7.82
CA GLU A 49 -13.40 -34.62 -6.54
C GLU A 49 -13.42 -33.61 -5.38
N ARG A 50 -13.09 -32.34 -5.64
CA ARG A 50 -13.07 -31.28 -4.62
C ARG A 50 -14.46 -30.73 -4.28
N ARG A 51 -15.47 -30.94 -5.15
CA ARG A 51 -16.89 -30.70 -4.79
C ARG A 51 -17.40 -31.82 -3.87
N GLN A 52 -17.09 -33.08 -4.16
CA GLN A 52 -17.52 -34.22 -3.31
C GLN A 52 -16.97 -34.18 -1.87
N GLN A 53 -15.83 -33.52 -1.63
CA GLN A 53 -15.29 -33.32 -0.27
C GLN A 53 -16.00 -32.21 0.54
N LEU A 54 -16.78 -31.34 -0.10
CA LEU A 54 -17.47 -30.22 0.56
C LEU A 54 -18.92 -30.55 0.98
N GLU A 55 -19.48 -31.66 0.50
CA GLU A 55 -20.88 -32.06 0.73
C GLU A 55 -21.06 -33.20 1.74
N ALA A 56 -19.99 -33.67 2.39
CA ALA A 56 -20.00 -34.80 3.31
C ALA A 56 -20.25 -34.36 4.78
N PRO A 57 -21.40 -34.68 5.40
CA PRO A 57 -21.62 -34.41 6.83
C PRO A 57 -20.86 -35.40 7.71
N LEU A 58 -20.17 -34.91 8.74
CA LEU A 58 -19.51 -35.75 9.75
C LEU A 58 -20.51 -36.24 10.81
N PRO A 59 -20.34 -37.47 11.35
CA PRO A 59 -21.28 -38.07 12.30
C PRO A 59 -21.11 -37.50 13.72
N ILE A 60 -22.23 -37.27 14.40
CA ILE A 60 -22.26 -36.84 15.81
C ILE A 60 -22.16 -38.08 16.72
N SER A 61 -21.13 -38.14 17.56
CA SER A 61 -21.01 -39.12 18.64
C SER A 61 -21.86 -38.73 19.85
N ARG A 62 -22.77 -39.61 20.27
CA ARG A 62 -23.51 -39.48 21.53
C ARG A 62 -22.69 -40.04 22.69
N GLU A 63 -21.93 -39.21 23.38
CA GLU A 63 -21.41 -39.51 24.72
C GLU A 63 -20.95 -38.23 25.42
N ASP A 64 -21.91 -37.44 25.91
CA ASP A 64 -21.80 -36.60 27.12
C ASP A 64 -23.14 -35.90 27.40
N THR A 65 -24.06 -36.60 28.07
CA THR A 65 -25.36 -36.04 28.48
C THR A 65 -25.84 -36.66 29.79
N ALA A 66 -24.92 -36.77 30.76
CA ALA A 66 -25.20 -37.38 32.06
C ALA A 66 -24.29 -36.84 33.18
N LEU A 67 -24.51 -35.60 33.63
CA LEU A 67 -24.31 -35.16 35.03
C LEU A 67 -24.79 -33.71 35.25
N ARG A 68 -25.25 -33.41 36.47
CA ARG A 68 -25.76 -32.11 36.98
C ARG A 68 -27.18 -31.67 36.56
N ILE A 69 -28.16 -32.45 37.00
CA ILE A 69 -29.38 -31.89 37.61
C ILE A 69 -29.14 -31.85 39.13
N LEU A 70 -29.46 -30.75 39.82
CA LEU A 70 -30.06 -30.68 41.17
C LEU A 70 -30.09 -29.22 41.69
N GLN A 71 -31.31 -28.65 41.77
CA GLN A 71 -31.78 -27.65 42.75
C GLN A 71 -31.10 -26.25 42.79
N PHE A 72 -31.76 -25.15 43.17
CA PHE A 72 -33.07 -24.96 43.82
C PHE A 72 -33.99 -23.95 43.11
N ASP A 73 -35.27 -24.08 43.49
CA ASP A 73 -36.40 -23.15 43.46
C ASP A 73 -36.06 -21.74 44.02
N ASP A 74 -36.88 -20.68 43.96
CA ASP A 74 -38.33 -20.47 43.70
C ASP A 74 -38.45 -19.01 43.13
N VAL A 75 -39.45 -18.54 42.35
CA VAL A 75 -40.81 -18.13 42.76
C VAL A 75 -41.62 -17.74 41.50
N ARG A 76 -42.76 -18.42 41.25
CA ARG A 76 -44.16 -17.92 41.02
C ARG A 76 -44.39 -16.46 40.51
N MET A 77 -45.40 -16.07 39.68
CA MET A 77 -46.68 -16.57 39.11
C MET A 77 -46.98 -15.78 37.79
N GLU A 78 -47.97 -15.95 36.91
CA GLU A 78 -49.09 -16.91 36.61
C GLU A 78 -49.43 -16.77 35.08
N VAL A 79 -50.00 -17.75 34.36
CA VAL A 79 -51.45 -17.94 33.99
C VAL A 79 -52.12 -16.68 33.39
N VAL A 80 -52.71 -16.67 32.18
CA VAL A 80 -53.89 -17.40 31.61
C VAL A 80 -53.60 -17.78 30.13
N ALA A 81 -53.75 -19.04 29.66
CA ALA A 81 -54.94 -19.69 29.03
C ALA A 81 -55.57 -18.95 27.80
N ASP A 82 -56.23 -19.58 26.82
CA ASP A 82 -56.82 -20.93 26.74
C ASP A 82 -57.06 -21.38 25.26
N GLY A 83 -57.40 -22.66 25.04
CA GLY A 83 -58.01 -23.22 23.81
C GLY A 83 -57.07 -23.61 22.65
N LYS A 84 -56.88 -24.85 22.16
CA LYS A 84 -57.66 -26.12 21.98
C LYS A 84 -58.20 -26.36 20.56
N VAL A 85 -57.97 -27.61 20.09
CA VAL A 85 -58.91 -28.49 19.34
C VAL A 85 -59.17 -28.16 17.85
N ASP A 86 -59.12 -29.11 16.89
CA ASP A 86 -58.58 -30.49 16.86
C ASP A 86 -58.64 -31.11 15.43
N LEU A 87 -58.26 -32.40 15.30
CA LEU A 87 -58.77 -33.41 14.35
C LEU A 87 -58.45 -33.23 12.84
N CYS A 88 -57.57 -34.09 12.27
CA CYS A 88 -57.91 -35.31 11.48
C CYS A 88 -58.26 -35.02 9.99
N GLN A 89 -58.09 -35.92 9.00
CA GLN A 89 -57.97 -37.40 8.89
C GLN A 89 -57.33 -37.70 7.49
N ASP A 90 -56.85 -38.88 7.06
CA ASP A 90 -56.70 -40.24 7.61
C ASP A 90 -55.68 -41.06 6.75
N ARG A 91 -55.35 -42.28 7.18
CA ARG A 91 -54.89 -43.46 6.38
C ARG A 91 -53.51 -43.51 5.69
N GLN A 92 -52.71 -44.48 6.19
CA GLN A 92 -51.68 -45.28 5.49
C GLN A 92 -52.38 -46.42 4.66
N PRO A 93 -51.83 -47.63 4.37
CA PRO A 93 -50.43 -48.17 4.34
C PRO A 93 -50.14 -49.06 3.08
N TYR A 94 -49.05 -49.87 3.12
CA TYR A 94 -48.75 -51.07 2.27
C TYR A 94 -48.25 -50.86 0.81
N THR A 95 -47.35 -51.65 0.20
CA THR A 95 -46.17 -52.48 0.64
C THR A 95 -45.32 -52.98 -0.56
N THR A 96 -44.17 -53.61 -0.26
CA THR A 96 -43.55 -54.77 -0.96
C THR A 96 -42.91 -54.63 -2.36
N ASN A 97 -41.57 -54.72 -2.36
CA ASN A 97 -40.74 -55.76 -3.02
C ASN A 97 -40.65 -55.94 -4.56
N ARG A 98 -39.38 -56.24 -4.94
CA ARG A 98 -38.90 -57.35 -5.82
C ARG A 98 -38.53 -57.10 -7.31
N VAL A 99 -37.21 -57.21 -7.55
CA VAL A 99 -36.52 -58.27 -8.36
C VAL A 99 -36.24 -58.07 -9.88
N GLU A 100 -34.94 -58.21 -10.24
CA GLU A 100 -34.37 -58.73 -11.52
C GLU A 100 -34.56 -57.93 -12.85
N GLN A 101 -33.76 -58.08 -13.92
CA GLN A 101 -32.44 -58.70 -14.18
C GLN A 101 -31.84 -58.14 -15.51
N ALA A 102 -30.51 -58.24 -15.70
CA ALA A 102 -29.82 -58.47 -17.01
C ALA A 102 -29.85 -57.32 -18.08
N ARG A 103 -29.00 -57.23 -19.13
CA ARG A 103 -27.81 -58.00 -19.61
C ARG A 103 -27.01 -57.23 -20.70
N ILE A 104 -25.72 -57.59 -20.90
CA ILE A 104 -24.86 -57.39 -22.12
C ILE A 104 -24.43 -55.92 -22.45
N GLY A 105 -23.20 -55.60 -22.87
CA GLY A 105 -21.94 -56.39 -22.92
C GLY A 105 -20.93 -55.93 -24.02
N ARG A 106 -19.67 -56.42 -23.91
CA ARG A 106 -18.48 -56.26 -24.81
C ARG A 106 -17.62 -54.98 -24.60
N ASP A 107 -16.33 -55.06 -24.22
CA ASP A 107 -15.06 -55.42 -24.95
C ASP A 107 -14.44 -54.17 -25.66
N PHE A 108 -13.14 -53.87 -25.75
CA PHE A 108 -11.81 -54.45 -25.35
C PHE A 108 -10.75 -53.28 -25.39
N GLN A 109 -9.45 -53.30 -25.04
CA GLN A 109 -8.45 -54.31 -24.59
C GLN A 109 -7.41 -53.68 -23.59
N SER A 110 -6.08 -53.69 -23.85
CA SER A 110 -5.01 -53.34 -22.87
C SER A 110 -3.59 -53.11 -23.45
N PHE A 111 -2.66 -52.54 -22.62
CA PHE A 111 -1.17 -52.73 -22.53
C PHE A 111 -0.22 -51.49 -22.58
N ASP A 112 0.25 -51.07 -21.39
CA ASP A 112 1.63 -51.11 -20.85
C ASP A 112 2.91 -50.50 -21.50
N VAL A 113 3.66 -49.81 -20.61
CA VAL A 113 5.14 -49.85 -20.35
C VAL A 113 6.14 -48.96 -21.15
N ALA A 114 7.12 -48.41 -20.40
CA ALA A 114 8.24 -47.56 -20.83
C ALA A 114 9.59 -48.32 -20.96
N PRO A 115 10.68 -47.67 -21.44
CA PRO A 115 11.87 -47.54 -20.57
C PRO A 115 12.81 -46.32 -20.83
N ALA A 116 13.82 -46.15 -19.95
CA ALA A 116 15.02 -45.30 -20.13
C ALA A 116 16.31 -46.15 -20.11
N PRO A 117 17.51 -45.68 -20.55
CA PRO A 117 18.65 -45.58 -19.60
C PRO A 117 19.91 -44.69 -19.91
N ARG A 118 20.41 -43.97 -18.89
CA ARG A 118 21.79 -43.98 -18.27
C ARG A 118 23.14 -43.72 -19.03
N LEU A 119 23.88 -42.72 -18.50
CA LEU A 119 25.26 -42.71 -17.92
C LEU A 119 26.56 -43.17 -18.66
N ILE A 120 27.66 -42.40 -18.44
CA ILE A 120 29.09 -42.77 -18.15
C ILE A 120 29.82 -41.44 -17.77
N LYS A 121 30.55 -41.21 -16.65
CA LYS A 121 31.77 -41.81 -16.00
C LYS A 121 33.10 -41.55 -16.74
N ALA A 122 34.28 -41.36 -16.10
CA ALA A 122 34.70 -40.85 -14.77
C ALA A 122 36.25 -40.84 -14.69
N HIS A 123 36.85 -40.04 -13.78
CA HIS A 123 38.21 -40.13 -13.14
C HIS A 123 39.06 -38.85 -13.24
N ARG A 124 39.97 -38.50 -12.33
CA ARG A 124 40.28 -38.76 -10.88
C ARG A 124 41.78 -38.42 -10.71
N ARG A 125 42.15 -37.64 -9.69
CA ARG A 125 43.36 -37.88 -8.88
C ARG A 125 43.17 -37.31 -7.46
N ARG A 126 44.04 -37.70 -6.51
CA ARG A 126 43.90 -37.48 -5.06
C ARG A 126 45.16 -36.83 -4.50
N ARG A 127 45.02 -35.92 -3.52
CA ARG A 127 45.46 -36.14 -2.12
C ARG A 127 44.93 -35.02 -1.20
N SER A 128 45.19 -35.15 0.10
CA SER A 128 44.58 -34.39 1.19
C SER A 128 45.60 -34.07 2.29
N GLN A 129 45.39 -32.99 3.05
CA GLN A 129 45.86 -32.85 4.44
C GLN A 129 45.04 -31.79 5.19
N HIS A 130 45.09 -31.79 6.52
CA HIS A 130 44.29 -30.93 7.42
C HIS A 130 45.09 -29.77 8.00
N ARG A 131 44.42 -28.62 8.24
CA ARG A 131 44.21 -27.95 9.55
C ARG A 131 43.86 -26.46 9.37
N GLY A 132 43.17 -25.86 10.35
CA GLY A 132 43.11 -24.41 10.53
C GLY A 132 41.70 -23.84 10.71
N TYR A 133 41.48 -23.14 11.83
CA TYR A 133 40.33 -22.27 12.09
C TYR A 133 40.49 -20.94 11.32
N SER A 134 39.38 -20.31 10.91
CA SER A 134 38.88 -19.10 11.62
C SER A 134 37.46 -18.72 11.15
N SER A 135 36.78 -17.91 11.95
CA SER A 135 35.53 -17.23 11.61
C SER A 135 35.80 -15.78 11.19
N LEU A 136 35.06 -15.28 10.21
CA LEU A 136 34.65 -13.88 10.12
C LEU A 136 33.25 -13.83 9.50
N TYR A 137 32.30 -13.25 10.23
CA TYR A 137 30.97 -12.94 9.71
C TYR A 137 31.07 -11.70 8.81
N ARG A 138 30.27 -11.66 7.73
CA ARG A 138 29.92 -10.38 7.07
C ARG A 138 28.65 -9.86 7.72
N GLN A 139 28.64 -8.58 8.07
CA GLN A 139 27.40 -7.85 8.35
C GLN A 139 26.53 -7.79 7.08
N PRO A 140 25.20 -7.79 7.21
CA PRO A 140 24.31 -7.39 6.13
C PRO A 140 24.25 -5.86 6.06
N ASP A 141 24.64 -5.27 4.92
CA ASP A 141 24.55 -3.83 4.71
C ASP A 141 23.07 -3.36 4.70
N TYR A 142 22.79 -2.22 5.35
CA TYR A 142 21.44 -1.67 5.44
C TYR A 142 20.87 -1.27 4.07
N TYR A 143 19.59 -1.59 3.85
CA TYR A 143 18.92 -1.44 2.56
C TYR A 143 18.58 0.03 2.25
N THR A 144 19.58 0.81 1.82
CA THR A 144 19.40 2.20 1.39
C THR A 144 18.53 2.23 0.12
N PRO A 145 17.41 2.99 0.09
CA PRO A 145 16.58 3.09 -1.11
C PRO A 145 17.36 3.73 -2.27
N GLY A 146 17.70 2.93 -3.29
CA GLY A 146 18.50 3.36 -4.43
C GLY A 146 17.83 4.47 -5.25
N TYR A 147 18.22 5.72 -5.02
CA TYR A 147 17.93 6.82 -5.93
C TYR A 147 18.75 6.66 -7.21
N ALA A 148 18.12 6.82 -8.37
CA ALA A 148 18.79 6.72 -9.67
C ALA A 148 19.65 7.97 -9.92
N SER A 149 20.94 7.88 -9.62
CA SER A 149 21.92 8.93 -9.89
C SER A 149 22.33 8.95 -11.36
N HIS A 150 21.69 9.81 -12.15
CA HIS A 150 22.32 10.33 -13.37
C HIS A 150 23.25 11.48 -12.97
N PHE A 151 24.54 11.17 -12.89
CA PHE A 151 25.58 12.19 -12.85
C PHE A 151 25.78 12.78 -14.25
N ASP A 152 25.25 13.98 -14.46
CA ASP A 152 25.85 14.91 -15.42
C ASP A 152 27.15 15.43 -14.80
N GLY A 153 28.26 15.33 -15.52
CA GLY A 153 29.59 15.62 -14.99
C GLY A 153 30.44 16.37 -16.00
N ASP A 154 30.33 17.69 -16.06
CA ASP A 154 31.28 18.52 -16.81
C ASP A 154 31.42 19.93 -16.23
N ALA A 155 32.59 20.22 -15.63
CA ALA A 155 33.02 21.57 -15.29
C ALA A 155 34.56 21.67 -15.21
N HIS A 156 35.12 22.47 -16.11
CA HIS A 156 36.46 23.08 -16.03
C HIS A 156 37.70 22.18 -15.85
N ARG A 157 38.38 21.90 -16.98
CA ARG A 157 39.82 22.21 -17.10
C ARG A 157 40.13 22.88 -18.44
N SER A 158 40.92 23.96 -18.37
CA SER A 158 41.26 24.80 -19.52
C SER A 158 42.73 24.64 -19.90
N ARG A 159 43.03 24.61 -21.21
CA ARG A 159 44.28 25.02 -21.92
C ARG A 159 45.62 24.68 -21.22
N ARG A 160 46.63 24.10 -21.88
CA ARG A 160 47.13 24.43 -23.24
C ARG A 160 48.33 23.51 -23.57
N ASN A 161 48.55 23.17 -24.86
CA ASN A 161 49.85 22.80 -25.49
C ASN A 161 50.64 21.57 -24.90
N HIS A 162 51.43 20.78 -25.64
CA HIS A 162 52.15 20.97 -26.92
C HIS A 162 52.52 19.61 -27.59
N TYR A 163 53.19 19.67 -28.75
CA TYR A 163 53.94 18.62 -29.46
C TYR A 163 53.23 17.35 -29.97
N SER A 164 52.96 17.34 -31.29
CA SER A 164 53.25 16.19 -32.15
C SER A 164 54.71 16.24 -32.63
N PRO A 165 55.26 15.16 -33.23
CA PRO A 165 55.50 15.25 -34.68
C PRO A 165 55.42 13.93 -35.49
N SER A 166 54.71 14.03 -36.63
CA SER A 166 55.11 13.51 -37.96
C SER A 166 55.33 12.01 -38.23
N ARG A 167 54.48 11.44 -39.10
CA ARG A 167 54.78 11.15 -40.53
C ARG A 167 53.45 10.91 -41.28
N ARG A 168 53.12 11.69 -42.33
CA ARG A 168 53.47 11.56 -43.77
C ARG A 168 52.83 10.31 -44.43
N ARG A 169 52.18 10.39 -45.61
CA ARG A 169 51.96 11.52 -46.56
C ARG A 169 50.89 11.19 -47.62
N ASP A 170 50.28 12.24 -48.18
CA ASP A 170 49.85 12.48 -49.59
C ASP A 170 49.05 11.41 -50.40
N ALA A 171 48.14 11.75 -51.35
CA ALA A 171 47.36 12.97 -51.65
C ALA A 171 46.40 12.70 -52.84
N SER A 172 45.39 13.58 -53.03
CA SER A 172 44.77 13.95 -54.34
C SER A 172 43.97 12.91 -55.15
N LEU A 173 43.10 13.24 -56.14
CA LEU A 173 42.23 14.42 -56.40
C LEU A 173 41.13 14.00 -57.42
N GLU A 174 40.00 14.71 -57.40
CA GLU A 174 39.12 15.07 -58.54
C GLU A 174 38.53 14.06 -59.58
N THR A 175 37.19 14.17 -59.71
CA THR A 175 36.40 14.35 -60.97
C THR A 175 35.72 13.20 -61.75
N LEU A 176 34.41 13.43 -61.96
CA LEU A 176 33.60 13.28 -63.19
C LEU A 176 33.07 11.91 -63.69
N LYS A 177 31.78 11.68 -63.40
CA LYS A 177 30.66 11.58 -64.38
C LYS A 177 30.77 10.63 -65.60
N ASN A 178 29.90 9.61 -65.70
CA ASN A 178 28.55 9.73 -66.33
C ASN A 178 27.90 8.37 -66.73
N ARG A 179 26.55 8.42 -66.82
CA ARG A 179 25.53 7.47 -67.38
C ARG A 179 24.60 6.89 -66.29
N SER A 180 23.26 7.05 -66.29
CA SER A 180 22.24 7.10 -67.37
C SER A 180 22.02 5.73 -68.03
N GLU A 181 20.80 5.18 -68.21
CA GLU A 181 19.41 5.53 -67.84
C GLU A 181 18.79 4.30 -67.07
N ALA A 182 17.49 4.13 -66.73
CA ALA A 182 16.25 4.75 -67.18
C ALA A 182 15.08 4.68 -66.17
N THR A 183 14.07 5.50 -66.46
CA THR A 183 12.66 5.46 -66.02
C THR A 183 11.92 4.19 -66.49
N ALA A 184 10.71 3.82 -66.02
CA ALA A 184 9.91 4.09 -64.80
C ALA A 184 8.55 3.32 -64.93
N VAL A 185 7.54 3.70 -64.13
CA VAL A 185 6.08 3.50 -64.35
C VAL A 185 5.44 2.15 -63.96
N ALA A 186 4.66 2.21 -62.87
CA ALA A 186 3.36 1.53 -62.61
C ALA A 186 3.26 -0.02 -62.54
N ALA A 187 2.18 -0.61 -62.01
CA ALA A 187 1.31 -0.27 -60.86
C ALA A 187 0.30 -1.44 -60.63
N MET A 188 -0.35 -1.47 -59.45
CA MET A 188 -1.60 -2.17 -59.12
C MET A 188 -1.69 -3.71 -59.28
N ALA A 189 -2.25 -4.34 -58.25
CA ALA A 189 -3.38 -5.29 -58.29
C ALA A 189 -3.17 -6.58 -57.47
N ASP A 190 -3.96 -6.67 -56.39
CA ASP A 190 -4.77 -7.80 -55.89
C ASP A 190 -4.48 -9.23 -56.41
N SER A 191 -4.37 -10.18 -55.47
CA SER A 191 -5.38 -11.27 -55.33
C SER A 191 -5.14 -12.09 -54.06
N ASP A 192 -6.22 -12.64 -53.50
CA ASP A 192 -6.26 -13.45 -52.28
C ASP A 192 -5.83 -14.93 -52.45
N VAL A 193 -6.03 -15.70 -51.36
CA VAL A 193 -6.28 -17.15 -51.29
C VAL A 193 -5.11 -18.09 -50.91
N LYS A 194 -4.93 -18.24 -49.59
CA LYS A 194 -5.23 -19.47 -48.78
C LYS A 194 -4.59 -20.85 -49.10
N GLU A 195 -4.46 -21.64 -48.01
CA GLU A 195 -4.39 -23.12 -47.92
C GLU A 195 -3.09 -23.91 -48.27
N GLU A 196 -2.32 -24.20 -47.21
CA GLU A 196 -1.99 -25.55 -46.67
C GLU A 196 -1.33 -26.69 -47.50
N ARG A 197 -0.36 -27.37 -46.83
CA ARG A 197 0.16 -28.76 -47.00
C ARG A 197 1.36 -29.06 -47.94
N GLU A 198 2.47 -29.40 -47.27
CA GLU A 198 3.34 -30.58 -47.44
C GLU A 198 3.37 -31.36 -48.77
N HIS A 199 4.55 -31.49 -49.42
CA HIS A 199 5.29 -32.77 -49.48
C HIS A 199 6.67 -32.71 -50.23
N ASP A 200 7.68 -33.39 -49.64
CA ASP A 200 8.72 -34.24 -50.25
C ASP A 200 9.62 -33.86 -51.48
N ARG A 201 10.95 -33.84 -51.19
CA ARG A 201 12.07 -34.63 -51.78
C ARG A 201 12.91 -34.15 -53.00
N ARG A 202 14.17 -34.64 -52.95
CA ARG A 202 15.27 -34.71 -53.96
C ARG A 202 16.05 -33.41 -54.20
N GLY A 203 17.39 -33.34 -54.09
CA GLY A 203 18.37 -34.26 -53.47
C GLY A 203 19.33 -34.99 -54.43
N THR A 204 20.64 -34.70 -54.32
CA THR A 204 21.78 -35.45 -54.89
C THR A 204 23.09 -35.15 -54.11
N ASP A 205 23.71 -36.20 -53.57
CA ASP A 205 25.15 -36.60 -53.69
C ASP A 205 26.32 -35.64 -53.32
N SER A 206 27.49 -36.09 -52.83
CA SER A 206 28.17 -37.41 -52.97
C SER A 206 29.23 -37.75 -51.87
N TYR A 207 29.32 -39.05 -51.49
CA TYR A 207 30.55 -39.84 -51.18
C TYR A 207 31.41 -39.49 -49.91
N ARG A 208 32.13 -40.41 -49.19
CA ARG A 208 32.47 -41.86 -49.38
C ARG A 208 32.94 -42.61 -48.08
N GLY A 209 32.41 -43.82 -47.81
CA GLY A 209 33.07 -44.98 -47.13
C GLY A 209 33.35 -44.96 -45.60
N GLY A 210 33.45 -46.09 -44.87
CA GLY A 210 33.10 -47.50 -45.22
C GLY A 210 33.67 -48.60 -44.27
N GLY A 211 32.86 -49.62 -43.91
CA GLY A 211 33.24 -50.87 -43.19
C GLY A 211 33.27 -50.80 -41.64
N GLY A 212 32.96 -51.84 -40.84
CA GLY A 212 32.41 -53.19 -41.07
C GLY A 212 33.25 -54.33 -40.43
N GLY A 213 32.74 -55.37 -39.76
CA GLY A 213 31.36 -55.70 -39.30
C GLY A 213 31.21 -57.18 -38.85
N GLY A 214 30.31 -57.48 -37.88
CA GLY A 214 30.00 -58.84 -37.35
C GLY A 214 30.13 -59.00 -35.82
N GLY A 215 29.55 -60.00 -35.13
CA GLY A 215 28.59 -61.05 -35.54
C GLY A 215 28.34 -62.14 -34.47
N GLY A 216 27.19 -62.84 -34.54
CA GLY A 216 26.80 -64.00 -33.68
C GLY A 216 26.23 -63.63 -32.28
N GLY A 217 25.44 -64.47 -31.58
CA GLY A 217 24.81 -65.76 -31.91
C GLY A 217 24.44 -66.54 -30.62
N ASN A 218 23.16 -66.66 -30.20
CA ASN A 218 22.14 -67.65 -30.61
C ASN A 218 22.19 -69.01 -29.84
N LYS A 219 21.00 -69.54 -29.45
CA LYS A 219 20.70 -70.84 -28.76
C LYS A 219 21.04 -70.91 -27.25
N ARG A 220 20.40 -71.76 -26.41
CA ARG A 220 19.44 -72.91 -26.55
C ARG A 220 18.27 -72.75 -25.53
N ARG A 221 17.03 -73.23 -25.75
CA ARG A 221 16.45 -74.60 -25.46
C ARG A 221 16.72 -75.10 -24.02
N ARG A 222 15.84 -75.82 -23.30
CA ARG A 222 14.69 -76.74 -23.61
C ARG A 222 13.53 -76.56 -22.60
N ASP A 223 12.26 -76.78 -22.94
CA ASP A 223 11.46 -78.03 -23.04
C ASP A 223 11.06 -78.67 -21.67
N ASP A 224 9.74 -78.81 -21.46
CA ASP A 224 8.94 -79.87 -20.78
C ASP A 224 8.69 -79.97 -19.23
N ASP A 225 7.39 -80.24 -18.94
CA ASP A 225 6.68 -81.03 -17.90
C ASP A 225 6.69 -80.80 -16.36
N ASP A 226 5.45 -80.66 -15.86
CA ASP A 226 4.76 -81.30 -14.70
C ASP A 226 5.52 -81.84 -13.47
N GLY A 227 5.00 -81.48 -12.29
CA GLY A 227 5.32 -82.11 -11.00
C GLY A 227 4.32 -81.77 -9.88
N ASN A 228 3.73 -82.78 -9.23
CA ASN A 228 2.61 -82.64 -8.29
C ASN A 228 2.96 -83.14 -6.87
N ALA A 229 2.14 -82.75 -5.88
CA ALA A 229 1.83 -83.46 -4.62
C ALA A 229 2.81 -83.50 -3.41
N TYR A 230 2.30 -82.95 -2.28
CA TYR A 230 2.35 -83.46 -0.88
C TYR A 230 3.66 -83.55 -0.03
N ARG A 231 3.48 -83.24 1.29
CA ARG A 231 4.12 -83.71 2.56
C ARG A 231 5.55 -84.31 2.53
N ASP A 232 6.43 -84.09 3.52
CA ASP A 232 6.21 -84.08 4.98
C ASP A 232 7.39 -83.40 5.77
N ASP A 233 7.28 -83.32 7.10
CA ASP A 233 8.29 -82.78 8.04
C ASP A 233 9.66 -83.49 8.06
N ARG A 234 10.75 -82.74 8.34
CA ARG A 234 11.61 -82.91 9.55
C ARG A 234 12.91 -82.06 9.60
N ARG A 235 13.24 -81.62 10.82
CA ARG A 235 14.55 -81.08 11.33
C ARG A 235 15.02 -79.70 10.82
N GLY A 236 14.90 -78.69 11.69
CA GLY A 236 15.82 -77.54 11.74
C GLY A 236 17.02 -77.81 12.66
N PRO A 237 17.69 -76.80 13.27
CA PRO A 237 17.48 -75.34 13.09
C PRO A 237 18.79 -74.56 12.81
N GLN A 238 18.76 -73.52 11.97
CA GLN A 238 19.88 -72.54 11.97
C GLN A 238 19.55 -71.14 11.44
N ARG A 239 19.82 -70.14 12.30
CA ARG A 239 20.26 -68.76 12.03
C ARG A 239 19.49 -67.96 10.96
N ARG A 240 18.53 -67.15 11.42
CA ARG A 240 18.18 -65.87 10.78
C ARG A 240 19.45 -65.05 10.58
N ARG A 241 19.78 -64.66 9.35
CA ARG A 241 20.65 -63.50 9.11
C ARG A 241 19.80 -62.23 9.23
N ARG A 242 20.02 -61.47 10.30
CA ARG A 242 19.97 -60.01 10.21
C ARG A 242 21.06 -59.54 9.23
N ASP A 243 21.01 -58.25 8.90
CA ASP A 243 22.08 -57.39 8.35
C ASP A 243 21.73 -56.66 7.04
N ASP A 244 20.44 -56.35 6.84
CA ASP A 244 20.07 -55.07 6.20
C ASP A 244 19.98 -53.99 7.31
N PRO A 245 20.77 -52.91 7.26
CA PRO A 245 20.62 -51.80 8.19
C PRO A 245 19.26 -51.11 7.98
N PRO A 246 18.49 -50.80 9.05
CA PRO A 246 17.29 -50.00 8.89
C PRO A 246 17.68 -48.65 8.26
N ARG A 247 16.91 -48.22 7.25
CA ARG A 247 17.06 -46.87 6.68
C ARG A 247 16.93 -45.88 7.84
N ARG A 248 17.99 -45.13 8.12
CA ARG A 248 17.97 -44.11 9.19
C ARG A 248 16.77 -43.20 8.94
N ARG A 249 15.91 -43.04 9.94
CA ARG A 249 14.85 -42.04 9.94
C ARG A 249 15.55 -40.69 9.74
N TYR A 250 15.11 -39.89 8.78
CA TYR A 250 15.63 -38.54 8.64
C TYR A 250 15.02 -37.72 9.78
N GLU A 251 15.83 -37.49 10.82
CA GLU A 251 15.52 -36.56 11.89
C GLU A 251 15.92 -35.16 11.41
N GLU A 252 14.93 -34.26 11.37
CA GLU A 252 15.12 -32.86 11.02
C GLU A 252 16.06 -32.22 12.06
N PRO A 253 17.15 -31.54 11.67
CA PRO A 253 18.07 -30.95 12.65
C PRO A 253 17.37 -29.92 13.55
N PRO A 254 17.82 -29.73 14.81
CA PRO A 254 17.07 -28.94 15.79
C PRO A 254 16.73 -27.51 15.34
N PHE A 255 17.68 -26.79 14.72
CA PHE A 255 17.43 -25.42 14.25
C PHE A 255 16.35 -25.33 13.16
N PRO A 256 16.43 -26.05 12.01
CA PRO A 256 15.34 -26.16 11.05
C PRO A 256 13.97 -26.46 11.69
N LYS A 257 13.89 -27.42 12.63
CA LYS A 257 12.63 -27.75 13.32
C LYS A 257 12.13 -26.58 14.18
N LEU A 258 12.97 -26.00 15.04
CA LEU A 258 12.61 -24.88 15.91
C LEU A 258 12.21 -23.63 15.11
N ARG A 259 13.01 -23.25 14.10
CA ARG A 259 12.67 -22.15 13.18
C ARG A 259 11.36 -22.40 12.45
N ARG A 260 11.10 -23.64 12.00
CA ARG A 260 9.83 -24.00 11.35
C ARG A 260 8.64 -23.97 12.31
N LEU A 261 8.81 -24.27 13.58
CA LEU A 261 7.73 -24.15 14.58
C LEU A 261 7.48 -22.66 14.91
N LEU A 262 8.52 -21.90 15.28
CA LEU A 262 8.44 -20.47 15.59
C LEU A 262 7.81 -19.64 14.46
N LEU A 263 8.21 -19.86 13.20
CA LEU A 263 7.63 -19.14 12.06
C LEU A 263 6.14 -19.45 11.83
N ASN A 264 5.66 -20.62 12.24
CA ASN A 264 4.27 -21.06 12.05
C ASN A 264 3.41 -20.99 13.32
N ILE A 265 3.92 -20.43 14.43
CA ILE A 265 3.16 -20.28 15.67
C ILE A 265 1.88 -19.47 15.44
N ALA A 266 0.78 -19.87 16.07
CA ALA A 266 -0.56 -19.33 15.87
C ALA A 266 -1.04 -19.35 14.39
N SER A 267 -0.44 -20.22 13.56
CA SER A 267 -0.75 -20.35 12.13
C SER A 267 -1.10 -21.80 11.75
N SER A 268 -1.49 -22.62 12.73
CA SER A 268 -1.90 -24.02 12.57
C SER A 268 -3.26 -24.31 13.23
N THR A 269 -3.72 -25.56 13.19
CA THR A 269 -4.98 -26.01 13.82
C THR A 269 -4.82 -26.38 15.31
N LYS A 270 -3.63 -26.21 15.90
CA LYS A 270 -3.41 -26.37 17.35
C LYS A 270 -3.83 -25.11 18.11
N LEU A 271 -4.06 -25.23 19.42
CA LEU A 271 -4.11 -24.05 20.28
C LEU A 271 -2.70 -23.43 20.34
N PRO A 272 -2.53 -22.10 20.16
CA PRO A 272 -1.22 -21.47 20.18
C PRO A 272 -0.45 -21.64 21.51
N GLN A 273 -1.18 -21.87 22.61
CA GLN A 273 -0.62 -22.22 23.91
C GLN A 273 0.14 -23.55 23.86
N ASP A 274 -0.45 -24.59 23.25
CA ASP A 274 0.17 -25.91 23.12
C ASP A 274 1.40 -25.86 22.19
N GLU A 275 1.36 -25.01 21.17
CA GLU A 275 2.51 -24.75 20.29
C GLU A 275 3.65 -24.05 21.04
N ALA A 276 3.33 -23.04 21.86
CA ALA A 276 4.33 -22.34 22.67
C ALA A 276 5.02 -23.29 23.66
N ILE A 277 4.27 -24.21 24.28
CA ILE A 277 4.80 -25.25 25.16
C ILE A 277 5.65 -26.27 24.38
N GLU A 278 5.20 -26.77 23.23
CA GLU A 278 5.98 -27.69 22.38
C GLU A 278 7.33 -27.07 21.98
N ILE A 279 7.34 -25.78 21.63
CA ILE A 279 8.56 -25.03 21.27
C ILE A 279 9.45 -24.85 22.51
N ALA A 280 8.91 -24.41 23.64
CA ALA A 280 9.67 -24.18 24.86
C ALA A 280 10.34 -25.46 25.38
N THR A 281 9.62 -26.57 25.46
CA THR A 281 10.17 -27.88 25.87
C THR A 281 11.25 -28.35 24.90
N TYR A 282 10.97 -28.35 23.59
CA TYR A 282 11.93 -28.82 22.58
C TYR A 282 13.18 -27.93 22.47
N PHE A 283 13.06 -26.63 22.77
CA PHE A 283 14.22 -25.74 22.88
C PHE A 283 15.03 -26.01 24.14
N GLY A 284 14.38 -26.21 25.30
CA GLY A 284 15.02 -26.58 26.56
C GLY A 284 15.88 -27.84 26.45
N GLU A 285 15.38 -28.88 25.77
CA GLU A 285 16.12 -30.13 25.45
C GLU A 285 17.45 -29.88 24.71
N HIS A 286 17.59 -28.78 23.96
CA HIS A 286 18.71 -28.51 23.07
C HIS A 286 19.48 -27.21 23.42
N PHE A 287 19.11 -26.52 24.50
CA PHE A 287 19.59 -25.16 24.84
C PHE A 287 21.11 -25.04 25.04
N ASP A 288 21.79 -26.16 25.33
CA ASP A 288 23.24 -26.19 25.58
C ASP A 288 24.08 -26.11 24.28
N ASP A 289 23.46 -26.19 23.09
CA ASP A 289 24.11 -25.79 21.83
C ASP A 289 24.06 -24.26 21.68
N GLU A 290 25.17 -23.60 21.99
CA GLU A 290 25.34 -22.14 21.91
C GLU A 290 25.00 -21.55 20.53
N ARG A 291 25.22 -22.28 19.44
CA ARG A 291 24.90 -21.79 18.09
C ARG A 291 23.40 -21.86 17.83
N LEU A 292 22.79 -23.00 18.15
CA LEU A 292 21.35 -23.16 18.10
C LEU A 292 20.66 -22.07 18.94
N ARG A 293 21.17 -21.81 20.14
CA ARG A 293 20.67 -20.77 21.04
C ARG A 293 20.72 -19.38 20.40
N SER A 294 21.84 -18.99 19.78
CA SER A 294 21.89 -17.70 19.06
C SER A 294 20.94 -17.69 17.88
N ASP A 295 21.06 -18.65 16.95
CA ASP A 295 20.26 -18.70 15.72
C ASP A 295 18.75 -18.68 16.02
N VAL A 296 18.31 -19.28 17.13
CA VAL A 296 16.92 -19.24 17.61
C VAL A 296 16.54 -17.85 18.17
N PHE A 297 17.36 -17.22 19.02
CA PHE A 297 17.05 -15.89 19.55
C PHE A 297 17.14 -14.78 18.50
N ASP A 298 18.01 -14.93 17.50
CA ASP A 298 18.11 -14.00 16.38
C ASP A 298 16.80 -14.05 15.53
N VAL A 299 16.21 -15.24 15.35
CA VAL A 299 14.85 -15.42 14.76
C VAL A 299 13.74 -14.89 15.70
N PHE A 300 13.93 -14.96 17.01
CA PHE A 300 12.97 -14.51 18.02
C PHE A 300 12.81 -12.98 18.00
N VAL A 301 13.92 -12.24 17.94
CA VAL A 301 13.94 -10.78 17.78
C VAL A 301 13.37 -10.37 16.42
N GLN A 302 13.74 -11.07 15.34
CA GLN A 302 13.16 -10.85 14.00
C GLN A 302 11.63 -11.00 14.01
N LEU A 303 11.08 -12.04 14.66
CA LEU A 303 9.63 -12.24 14.74
C LEU A 303 8.90 -11.13 15.49
N ILE A 304 9.51 -10.54 16.53
CA ILE A 304 8.91 -9.43 17.28
C ILE A 304 8.81 -8.16 16.41
N ILE A 305 9.83 -7.88 15.59
CA ILE A 305 9.89 -6.68 14.75
C ILE A 305 9.11 -6.85 13.45
N GLU A 306 9.27 -7.98 12.75
CA GLU A 306 8.67 -8.25 11.43
C GLU A 306 7.21 -8.74 11.51
N GLN A 307 6.82 -9.48 12.56
CA GLN A 307 5.48 -10.09 12.66
C GLN A 307 4.76 -9.68 13.96
N PRO A 308 4.34 -8.41 14.09
CA PRO A 308 3.68 -7.84 15.29
C PRO A 308 2.54 -8.68 15.88
N PHE A 309 1.70 -9.29 15.02
CA PHE A 309 0.64 -10.21 15.45
C PHE A 309 1.14 -11.39 16.30
N LYS A 310 2.41 -11.80 16.12
CA LYS A 310 2.99 -12.97 16.79
C LYS A 310 3.64 -12.66 18.13
N ILE A 311 3.77 -11.39 18.53
CA ILE A 311 4.44 -10.98 19.77
C ILE A 311 3.89 -11.70 21.02
N PRO A 312 2.56 -11.83 21.24
CA PRO A 312 2.04 -12.53 22.42
C PRO A 312 2.42 -14.02 22.44
N PHE A 313 2.43 -14.68 21.29
CA PHE A 313 2.74 -16.11 21.18
C PHE A 313 4.26 -16.37 21.27
N VAL A 314 5.09 -15.47 20.74
CA VAL A 314 6.55 -15.47 20.92
C VAL A 314 6.90 -15.23 22.39
N ALA A 315 6.24 -14.27 23.05
CA ALA A 315 6.36 -14.08 24.49
C ALA A 315 5.92 -15.32 25.28
N ALA A 316 4.85 -16.01 24.87
CA ALA A 316 4.43 -17.27 25.51
C ALA A 316 5.51 -18.37 25.45
N VAL A 317 6.33 -18.42 24.40
CA VAL A 317 7.50 -19.34 24.33
C VAL A 317 8.56 -18.97 25.38
N ALA A 318 8.85 -17.68 25.58
CA ALA A 318 9.78 -17.24 26.64
C ALA A 318 9.19 -17.40 28.05
N PHE A 319 7.88 -17.24 28.19
CA PHE A 319 7.13 -17.42 29.43
C PHE A 319 7.15 -18.88 29.90
N TYR A 320 6.70 -19.82 29.05
CA TYR A 320 6.76 -21.25 29.36
C TYR A 320 8.19 -21.81 29.34
N GLY A 321 9.11 -21.17 28.60
CA GLY A 321 10.54 -21.42 28.69
C GLY A 321 11.08 -21.24 30.11
N ASN A 322 10.50 -20.36 30.92
CA ASN A 322 10.92 -20.12 32.30
C ASN A 322 10.73 -21.34 33.21
N ASP A 323 9.59 -22.04 33.07
CA ASP A 323 9.29 -23.25 33.84
C ASP A 323 10.13 -24.45 33.39
N VAL A 324 10.56 -24.49 32.11
CA VAL A 324 11.42 -25.55 31.56
C VAL A 324 12.89 -25.32 31.91
N LYS A 325 13.42 -24.11 31.69
CA LYS A 325 14.82 -23.72 31.91
C LYS A 325 14.94 -22.19 31.97
N PRO A 326 15.00 -21.56 33.16
CA PRO A 326 14.95 -20.09 33.33
C PRO A 326 15.93 -19.28 32.48
N GLU A 327 17.08 -19.86 32.11
CA GLU A 327 18.06 -19.23 31.23
C GLU A 327 17.53 -18.93 29.82
N ILE A 328 16.47 -19.62 29.37
CA ILE A 328 15.73 -19.29 28.14
C ILE A 328 15.16 -17.87 28.25
N THR A 329 14.47 -17.58 29.36
CA THR A 329 13.83 -16.28 29.60
C THR A 329 14.88 -15.20 29.82
N THR A 330 15.97 -15.50 30.54
CA THR A 330 17.05 -14.53 30.78
C THR A 330 17.77 -14.12 29.49
N GLU A 331 18.15 -15.06 28.61
CA GLU A 331 18.78 -14.72 27.31
C GLU A 331 17.76 -14.05 26.36
N ALA A 332 16.48 -14.45 26.38
CA ALA A 332 15.43 -13.76 25.63
C ALA A 332 15.28 -12.28 26.04
N MET A 333 15.13 -12.02 27.35
CA MET A 333 15.04 -10.68 27.91
C MET A 333 16.27 -9.84 27.59
N LYS A 334 17.46 -10.45 27.64
CA LYS A 334 18.71 -9.78 27.28
C LYS A 334 18.73 -9.40 25.79
N ARG A 335 18.54 -10.36 24.87
CA ARG A 335 18.62 -10.11 23.41
C ARG A 335 17.58 -9.10 22.93
N VAL A 336 16.37 -9.16 23.47
CA VAL A 336 15.32 -8.17 23.18
C VAL A 336 15.63 -6.82 23.84
N GLY A 337 16.27 -6.81 25.01
CA GLY A 337 16.69 -5.61 25.72
C GLY A 337 17.81 -4.85 25.02
N ASP A 338 18.84 -5.57 24.56
CA ASP A 338 19.95 -5.04 23.76
C ASP A 338 19.38 -4.31 22.52
N ARG A 339 18.48 -4.96 21.76
CA ARG A 339 17.82 -4.37 20.58
C ARG A 339 16.83 -3.24 20.93
N ALA A 340 16.17 -3.29 22.09
CA ALA A 340 15.29 -2.20 22.54
C ALA A 340 16.07 -0.94 22.92
N GLN A 341 17.26 -1.09 23.52
CA GLN A 341 18.17 0.02 23.80
C GLN A 341 18.74 0.62 22.51
N GLU A 342 19.08 -0.20 21.50
CA GLU A 342 19.44 0.29 20.16
C GLU A 342 18.31 1.13 19.54
N ALA A 343 17.08 0.60 19.52
CA ALA A 343 15.92 1.27 18.94
C ALA A 343 15.62 2.61 19.65
N LEU A 344 15.72 2.63 20.98
CA LEU A 344 15.57 3.85 21.80
C LEU A 344 16.65 4.89 21.49
N ASN A 345 17.91 4.47 21.33
CA ASN A 345 19.01 5.37 20.96
C ASN A 345 18.86 5.93 19.53
N ALA A 346 18.38 5.11 18.60
CA ALA A 346 18.17 5.48 17.21
C ALA A 346 16.90 6.30 16.95
N GLY A 347 15.96 6.36 17.91
CA GLY A 347 14.62 6.92 17.73
C GLY A 347 13.76 6.07 16.77
N GLU A 348 13.99 4.75 16.77
CA GLU A 348 13.19 3.77 16.02
C GLU A 348 11.94 3.40 16.84
N TRP A 349 11.06 4.39 17.05
CA TRP A 349 9.91 4.32 17.95
C TRP A 349 8.97 3.13 17.74
N LYS A 350 8.85 2.65 16.49
CA LYS A 350 8.03 1.47 16.15
C LYS A 350 8.65 0.17 16.65
N ASP A 351 9.93 -0.06 16.36
CA ASP A 351 10.67 -1.20 16.90
C ASP A 351 10.65 -1.18 18.43
N PHE A 352 10.92 -0.02 19.03
CA PHE A 352 10.86 0.17 20.49
C PHE A 352 9.48 -0.20 21.07
N LYS A 353 8.37 0.24 20.44
CA LYS A 353 7.00 -0.16 20.82
C LYS A 353 6.78 -1.68 20.76
N LEU A 354 7.25 -2.34 19.70
CA LEU A 354 7.09 -3.78 19.51
C LEU A 354 7.91 -4.59 20.52
N LEU A 355 9.12 -4.13 20.85
CA LEU A 355 10.00 -4.74 21.83
C LEU A 355 9.47 -4.54 23.27
N LEU A 356 8.90 -3.37 23.59
CA LEU A 356 8.17 -3.16 24.85
C LEU A 356 6.89 -3.98 24.95
N ARG A 357 6.16 -4.20 23.85
CA ARG A 357 5.00 -5.12 23.81
C ARG A 357 5.39 -6.56 24.15
N PHE A 358 6.58 -7.02 23.74
CA PHE A 358 7.13 -8.31 24.19
C PHE A 358 7.38 -8.32 25.71
N PHE A 359 8.07 -7.31 26.25
CA PHE A 359 8.31 -7.24 27.69
C PHE A 359 7.02 -7.15 28.52
N ALA A 360 6.00 -6.45 28.01
CA ALA A 360 4.68 -6.37 28.62
C ALA A 360 3.99 -7.74 28.71
N CYS A 361 4.14 -8.58 27.68
CA CYS A 361 3.61 -9.95 27.69
C CYS A 361 4.30 -10.88 28.72
N LEU A 362 5.43 -10.47 29.31
CA LEU A 362 6.14 -11.18 30.38
C LEU A 362 5.93 -10.58 31.78
N GLN A 363 5.00 -9.62 31.94
CA GLN A 363 4.76 -8.87 33.20
C GLN A 363 4.38 -9.75 34.41
N SER A 364 4.02 -11.02 34.21
CA SER A 364 3.84 -12.02 35.27
C SER A 364 5.15 -12.47 35.93
N LEU A 365 6.28 -12.43 35.21
CA LEU A 365 7.58 -12.97 35.65
C LEU A 365 8.50 -11.98 36.35
N TYR A 366 8.17 -10.69 36.38
CA TYR A 366 9.06 -9.71 37.02
C TYR A 366 8.91 -9.66 38.54
N GLN A 367 10.03 -9.31 39.17
CA GLN A 367 10.09 -8.81 40.54
C GLN A 367 9.49 -7.40 40.60
N ASP A 368 8.90 -7.06 41.75
CA ASP A 368 8.25 -5.77 42.03
C ASP A 368 7.26 -5.33 40.92
N ASP A 369 7.33 -4.07 40.48
CA ASP A 369 6.38 -3.46 39.53
C ASP A 369 6.72 -3.75 38.04
N GLY A 370 7.88 -4.34 37.77
CA GLY A 370 8.30 -4.74 36.42
C GLY A 370 8.30 -3.57 35.42
N ILE A 371 7.54 -3.71 34.33
CA ILE A 371 7.48 -2.71 33.26
C ILE A 371 6.89 -1.36 33.72
N PHE A 372 6.01 -1.35 34.74
CA PHE A 372 5.33 -0.12 35.16
C PHE A 372 6.29 0.93 35.73
N THR A 373 7.39 0.52 36.38
CA THR A 373 8.46 1.43 36.79
C THR A 373 9.09 2.15 35.60
N PHE A 374 9.34 1.41 34.50
CA PHE A 374 9.94 1.99 33.30
C PHE A 374 8.94 2.82 32.48
N LEU A 375 7.66 2.44 32.43
CA LEU A 375 6.62 3.27 31.83
C LEU A 375 6.44 4.60 32.60
N GLY A 376 6.65 4.59 33.92
CA GLY A 376 6.76 5.81 34.73
C GLY A 376 7.95 6.68 34.34
N GLN A 377 9.15 6.10 34.25
CA GLN A 377 10.38 6.82 33.82
C GLN A 377 10.27 7.40 32.40
N LEU A 378 9.62 6.69 31.48
CA LEU A 378 9.30 7.22 30.14
C LEU A 378 8.32 8.40 30.24
N PHE A 379 7.31 8.34 31.10
CA PHE A 379 6.39 9.46 31.31
C PHE A 379 7.07 10.67 31.94
N ASP A 380 7.98 10.49 32.90
CA ASP A 380 8.76 11.59 33.47
C ASP A 380 9.57 12.33 32.38
N GLN A 381 10.12 11.60 31.41
CA GLN A 381 10.77 12.21 30.23
C GLN A 381 9.78 12.86 29.24
N VAL A 382 8.52 12.42 29.15
CA VAL A 382 7.47 13.17 28.44
C VAL A 382 7.21 14.52 29.11
N VAL A 383 7.18 14.57 30.45
CA VAL A 383 6.99 15.82 31.20
C VAL A 383 8.17 16.78 30.97
N ASP A 384 9.42 16.29 30.98
CA ASP A 384 10.59 17.11 30.65
C ASP A 384 10.52 17.68 29.22
N LEU A 385 10.16 16.85 28.22
CA LEU A 385 10.01 17.27 26.82
C LEU A 385 8.91 18.32 26.64
N GLN A 386 7.71 18.06 27.18
CA GLN A 386 6.56 18.97 27.09
C GLN A 386 6.81 20.28 27.87
N SER A 387 7.60 20.25 28.95
CA SER A 387 8.02 21.46 29.69
C SER A 387 9.05 22.29 28.94
N ALA A 388 9.83 21.68 28.04
CA ALA A 388 10.76 22.39 27.16
C ALA A 388 10.09 22.91 25.87
N ASN A 389 9.08 22.18 25.36
CA ASN A 389 8.26 22.56 24.22
C ASN A 389 6.86 21.93 24.32
N GLU A 390 5.83 22.76 24.56
CA GLU A 390 4.41 22.34 24.62
C GLU A 390 3.90 21.67 23.33
N ASN A 391 4.65 21.81 22.22
CA ASN A 391 4.35 21.23 20.91
C ASN A 391 5.25 20.02 20.55
N ASP A 392 5.91 19.40 21.53
CA ASP A 392 6.83 18.30 21.25
C ASP A 392 6.12 17.00 20.81
N VAL A 393 6.38 16.60 19.57
CA VAL A 393 5.80 15.41 18.94
C VAL A 393 6.41 14.09 19.42
N VAL A 394 7.58 14.11 20.08
CA VAL A 394 8.25 12.89 20.58
C VAL A 394 7.61 12.45 21.89
N GLY A 395 7.33 13.38 22.81
CA GLY A 395 6.57 13.11 24.03
C GLY A 395 5.18 12.53 23.75
N ILE A 396 4.53 13.03 22.70
CA ILE A 396 3.24 12.53 22.19
C ILE A 396 3.37 11.07 21.69
N GLU A 397 4.41 10.74 20.93
CA GLU A 397 4.67 9.36 20.48
C GLU A 397 4.99 8.42 21.67
N LEU A 398 5.77 8.90 22.64
CA LEU A 398 6.07 8.15 23.87
C LEU A 398 4.80 7.85 24.69
N VAL A 399 3.86 8.80 24.81
CA VAL A 399 2.54 8.55 25.42
C VAL A 399 1.77 7.49 24.63
N LYS A 400 1.77 7.54 23.29
CA LYS A 400 1.15 6.52 22.44
C LYS A 400 1.74 5.13 22.70
N ILE A 401 3.07 5.03 22.85
CA ILE A 401 3.77 3.78 23.18
C ILE A 401 3.36 3.27 24.57
N ILE A 402 3.31 4.15 25.58
CA ILE A 402 2.86 3.80 26.94
C ILE A 402 1.43 3.23 26.90
N LEU A 403 0.48 3.97 26.29
CA LEU A 403 -0.92 3.57 26.19
C LEU A 403 -1.12 2.25 25.43
N LEU A 404 -0.35 2.00 24.36
CA LEU A 404 -0.37 0.75 23.60
C LEU A 404 0.34 -0.42 24.28
N THR A 405 1.11 -0.17 25.35
CA THR A 405 1.83 -1.19 26.12
C THR A 405 1.02 -1.66 27.34
N ILE A 406 0.29 -0.75 28.01
CA ILE A 406 -0.51 -1.04 29.21
C ILE A 406 -1.45 -2.26 29.05
N PRO A 407 -2.25 -2.42 27.96
CA PRO A 407 -3.15 -3.56 27.82
C PRO A 407 -2.46 -4.92 27.84
N TYR A 408 -1.29 -5.06 27.20
CA TYR A 408 -0.52 -6.30 27.19
C TYR A 408 0.05 -6.59 28.59
N ALA A 409 0.54 -5.55 29.29
CA ALA A 409 1.05 -5.65 30.65
C ALA A 409 -0.03 -6.04 31.67
N LEU A 410 -1.27 -5.55 31.49
CA LEU A 410 -2.42 -5.93 32.32
C LEU A 410 -2.90 -7.35 32.03
N VAL A 411 -2.94 -7.77 30.76
CA VAL A 411 -3.33 -9.14 30.37
C VAL A 411 -2.37 -10.20 30.92
N ALA A 412 -1.06 -9.95 30.88
CA ALA A 412 -0.05 -10.86 31.42
C ALA A 412 0.13 -10.72 32.94
N GLY A 413 0.12 -9.49 33.47
CA GLY A 413 0.41 -9.20 34.87
C GLY A 413 -0.75 -9.40 35.84
N GLY A 414 -1.99 -9.35 35.36
CA GLY A 414 -3.21 -9.53 36.15
C GLY A 414 -3.62 -8.32 36.99
N SER A 415 -4.64 -8.53 37.84
CA SER A 415 -5.31 -7.45 38.59
C SER A 415 -4.42 -6.67 39.56
N ARG A 416 -3.25 -7.20 39.93
CA ARG A 416 -2.27 -6.55 40.82
C ARG A 416 -1.75 -5.20 40.32
N PHE A 417 -1.86 -4.92 39.01
CA PHE A 417 -1.39 -3.67 38.40
C PHE A 417 -2.50 -2.69 38.02
N HIS A 418 -3.78 -2.97 38.37
CA HIS A 418 -4.89 -2.09 37.99
C HIS A 418 -4.74 -0.67 38.56
N ASP A 419 -4.34 -0.54 39.83
CA ASP A 419 -4.16 0.77 40.48
C ASP A 419 -3.01 1.59 39.86
N GLN A 420 -1.90 0.92 39.51
CA GLN A 420 -0.75 1.54 38.86
C GLN A 420 -1.09 1.98 37.43
N ALA A 421 -1.80 1.15 36.67
CA ALA A 421 -2.31 1.53 35.35
C ALA A 421 -3.30 2.71 35.44
N GLN A 422 -4.19 2.73 36.44
CA GLN A 422 -5.08 3.88 36.67
C GLN A 422 -4.33 5.16 37.08
N GLN A 423 -3.23 5.06 37.84
CA GLN A 423 -2.40 6.21 38.17
C GLN A 423 -1.67 6.74 36.92
N LEU A 424 -1.07 5.84 36.13
CA LEU A 424 -0.38 6.21 34.89
C LEU A 424 -1.34 6.79 33.85
N LEU A 425 -2.56 6.26 33.72
CA LEU A 425 -3.61 6.82 32.86
C LEU A 425 -4.06 8.23 33.29
N LYS A 426 -4.09 8.54 34.59
CA LYS A 426 -4.38 9.91 35.08
C LYS A 426 -3.27 10.89 34.72
N ASN A 427 -2.02 10.42 34.71
CA ASN A 427 -0.87 11.21 34.31
C ASN A 427 -0.85 11.46 32.78
N THR A 428 -1.03 10.41 31.96
CA THR A 428 -1.03 10.53 30.49
C THR A 428 -2.19 11.36 29.95
N GLY A 429 -3.33 11.40 30.66
CA GLY A 429 -4.48 12.23 30.28
C GLY A 429 -4.13 13.71 30.07
N ILE A 430 -3.24 14.26 30.91
CA ILE A 430 -2.81 15.67 30.83
C ILE A 430 -2.15 15.99 29.48
N VAL A 431 -1.41 15.04 28.91
CA VAL A 431 -0.73 15.18 27.60
C VAL A 431 -1.66 14.77 26.45
N ALA A 432 -2.55 13.79 26.69
CA ALA A 432 -3.53 13.34 25.69
C ALA A 432 -4.63 14.38 25.39
N ASP A 433 -4.93 15.26 26.34
CA ASP A 433 -5.87 16.39 26.19
C ASP A 433 -5.21 17.64 25.54
N ASN A 434 -3.88 17.65 25.35
CA ASN A 434 -3.15 18.75 24.70
C ASN A 434 -3.25 18.64 23.16
N ALA A 435 -4.01 19.53 22.53
CA ALA A 435 -4.23 19.53 21.08
C ALA A 435 -3.22 20.43 20.35
N LEU A 436 -2.36 19.85 19.51
CA LEU A 436 -1.32 20.61 18.81
C LEU A 436 -1.89 21.46 17.65
N PRO A 437 -1.29 22.63 17.32
CA PRO A 437 -1.76 23.50 16.25
C PRO A 437 -1.95 22.82 14.89
N ILE A 438 -1.09 21.84 14.58
CA ILE A 438 -1.12 21.07 13.32
C ILE A 438 -2.30 20.07 13.24
N GLU A 439 -2.93 19.72 14.36
CA GLU A 439 -4.09 18.82 14.36
C GLU A 439 -5.25 19.40 13.54
N SER A 440 -5.45 20.72 13.64
CA SER A 440 -6.49 21.47 12.93
C SER A 440 -6.45 21.31 11.40
N VAL A 441 -5.28 21.00 10.81
CA VAL A 441 -5.10 20.87 9.35
C VAL A 441 -5.00 19.42 8.85
N ILE A 442 -4.80 18.43 9.74
CA ILE A 442 -4.74 16.99 9.39
C ILE A 442 -6.10 16.28 9.45
N HIS A 443 -7.19 16.99 9.75
CA HIS A 443 -8.56 16.46 9.69
C HIS A 443 -8.86 15.83 8.32
N SER A 444 -9.35 14.58 8.29
CA SER A 444 -9.71 13.89 7.04
C SER A 444 -10.94 14.47 6.33
N TYR A 445 -11.79 15.20 7.06
CA TYR A 445 -13.02 15.79 6.55
C TYR A 445 -13.09 17.31 6.80
N VAL A 446 -13.40 18.06 5.74
CA VAL A 446 -13.47 19.52 5.67
C VAL A 446 -14.93 19.93 5.49
N GLY A 447 -15.46 20.75 6.41
CA GLY A 447 -16.85 21.22 6.40
C GLY A 447 -17.47 21.30 7.79
N GLU A 448 -18.78 21.49 7.84
CA GLU A 448 -19.59 21.49 9.07
C GLU A 448 -19.76 20.07 9.63
N ASP A 449 -19.77 19.93 10.95
CA ASP A 449 -19.70 18.61 11.60
C ASP A 449 -20.90 17.70 11.29
N GLY A 450 -22.10 18.27 11.12
CA GLY A 450 -23.30 17.52 10.74
C GLY A 450 -23.26 16.89 9.35
N ALA A 451 -22.27 17.22 8.52
CA ALA A 451 -22.04 16.62 7.20
C ALA A 451 -20.86 15.63 7.17
N LYS A 452 -20.07 15.51 8.26
CA LYS A 452 -18.90 14.63 8.31
C LYS A 452 -19.34 13.18 8.56
N PRO A 453 -18.80 12.18 7.83
CA PRO A 453 -19.08 10.77 8.11
C PRO A 453 -18.58 10.29 9.48
N MET A 454 -17.59 10.99 10.05
CA MET A 454 -16.96 10.71 11.34
C MET A 454 -16.41 12.01 11.92
N ALA A 455 -16.46 12.17 13.25
CA ALA A 455 -15.84 13.30 13.95
C ALA A 455 -14.30 13.19 13.95
N TYR A 456 -13.61 14.29 14.28
CA TYR A 456 -12.17 14.23 14.53
C TYR A 456 -11.88 13.56 15.87
N HIS A 457 -10.92 12.63 15.87
CA HIS A 457 -10.33 12.04 17.06
C HIS A 457 -8.82 11.92 16.84
N SER A 458 -8.00 12.45 17.75
CA SER A 458 -6.58 12.09 17.80
C SER A 458 -6.44 10.65 18.28
N VAL A 459 -5.48 9.89 17.74
CA VAL A 459 -5.27 8.48 18.12
C VAL A 459 -4.98 8.33 19.62
N ILE A 460 -4.29 9.30 20.21
CA ILE A 460 -3.91 9.29 21.63
C ILE A 460 -5.07 9.69 22.53
N GLY A 461 -5.85 10.73 22.21
CA GLY A 461 -7.07 11.06 22.94
C GLY A 461 -8.10 9.93 22.88
N LEU A 462 -8.20 9.25 21.74
CA LEU A 462 -9.06 8.07 21.58
C LEU A 462 -8.57 6.89 22.44
N LEU A 463 -7.27 6.55 22.40
CA LEU A 463 -6.69 5.51 23.26
C LEU A 463 -6.86 5.83 24.75
N GLN A 464 -6.62 7.07 25.16
CA GLN A 464 -6.77 7.54 26.53
C GLN A 464 -8.22 7.40 27.01
N ALA A 465 -9.20 7.81 26.21
CA ALA A 465 -10.62 7.66 26.53
C ALA A 465 -11.02 6.18 26.62
N GLN A 466 -10.66 5.37 25.63
CA GLN A 466 -10.93 3.92 25.61
C GLN A 466 -10.36 3.21 26.86
N LEU A 467 -9.10 3.50 27.22
CA LEU A 467 -8.44 2.88 28.36
C LEU A 467 -9.01 3.36 29.70
N THR A 468 -9.47 4.63 29.76
CA THR A 468 -10.18 5.16 30.94
C THR A 468 -11.49 4.41 31.15
N THR A 469 -12.33 4.26 30.13
CA THR A 469 -13.58 3.46 30.20
C THR A 469 -13.32 1.97 30.47
N GLN A 470 -12.26 1.38 29.90
CA GLN A 470 -11.85 0.01 30.26
C GLN A 470 -11.49 -0.11 31.75
N SER A 471 -10.87 0.92 32.34
CA SER A 471 -10.49 0.92 33.77
C SER A 471 -11.69 0.88 34.71
N GLU A 472 -12.80 1.53 34.34
CA GLU A 472 -14.08 1.51 35.08
C GLU A 472 -14.69 0.10 35.09
N SER A 473 -14.53 -0.64 33.99
CA SER A 473 -14.99 -2.02 33.84
C SER A 473 -14.00 -3.09 34.34
N GLY A 474 -12.87 -2.68 34.95
CA GLY A 474 -11.85 -3.60 35.47
C GLY A 474 -10.96 -4.26 34.42
N PHE A 475 -10.71 -3.57 33.30
CA PHE A 475 -9.82 -4.00 32.20
C PHE A 475 -10.13 -5.42 31.63
N PRO A 476 -11.35 -5.66 31.09
CA PRO A 476 -11.71 -6.95 30.52
C PRO A 476 -10.86 -7.34 29.29
N LEU A 477 -10.48 -6.35 28.46
CA LEU A 477 -9.48 -6.49 27.37
C LEU A 477 -9.67 -7.75 26.49
N ALA A 478 -10.93 -8.08 26.18
CA ALA A 478 -11.34 -9.41 25.70
C ALA A 478 -10.71 -9.85 24.36
N CYS A 479 -10.31 -8.90 23.52
CA CYS A 479 -9.68 -9.18 22.23
C CYS A 479 -8.28 -9.81 22.36
N LEU A 480 -7.53 -9.51 23.42
CA LEU A 480 -6.15 -9.95 23.59
C LEU A 480 -6.06 -11.41 24.06
N PRO A 481 -5.21 -12.25 23.44
CA PRO A 481 -5.06 -13.65 23.83
C PRO A 481 -4.51 -13.78 25.25
N ARG A 482 -5.07 -14.73 26.01
CA ARG A 482 -4.70 -15.04 27.39
C ARG A 482 -4.09 -16.44 27.46
N PHE A 483 -2.97 -16.58 28.17
CA PHE A 483 -2.25 -17.83 28.36
C PHE A 483 -2.38 -18.27 29.83
N ASP A 484 -2.65 -19.56 30.08
CA ASP A 484 -2.77 -20.12 31.43
C ASP A 484 -1.39 -20.27 32.09
N PRO A 485 -1.09 -19.60 33.22
CA PRO A 485 0.19 -19.71 33.92
C PRO A 485 0.53 -21.12 34.41
N GLU A 486 -0.46 -21.99 34.56
CA GLU A 486 -0.26 -23.37 35.02
C GLU A 486 -0.22 -24.39 33.86
N ALA A 487 -0.29 -23.95 32.60
CA ALA A 487 -0.47 -24.85 31.45
C ALA A 487 0.63 -25.92 31.34
N VAL A 488 1.91 -25.55 31.57
CA VAL A 488 3.04 -26.50 31.59
C VAL A 488 2.86 -27.55 32.68
N ARG A 489 2.40 -27.16 33.87
CA ARG A 489 2.14 -28.06 35.00
C ARG A 489 0.95 -28.99 34.74
N LYS A 490 -0.06 -28.52 34.01
CA LYS A 490 -1.24 -29.28 33.58
C LYS A 490 -0.95 -30.24 32.41
N ALA A 491 0.08 -29.94 31.61
CA ALA A 491 0.53 -30.76 30.48
C ALA A 491 1.66 -31.76 30.84
N ALA A 492 2.38 -31.53 31.94
CA ALA A 492 3.37 -32.44 32.49
C ALA A 492 2.73 -33.77 32.94
N LYS A 493 3.49 -34.87 32.89
CA LYS A 493 3.07 -36.15 33.49
C LYS A 493 3.33 -36.11 34.99
N GLU A 494 2.68 -37.00 35.73
CA GLU A 494 2.81 -37.09 37.20
C GLU A 494 4.27 -37.22 37.67
N GLU A 495 5.11 -37.97 36.94
CA GLU A 495 6.56 -38.13 37.25
C GLU A 495 7.39 -36.88 36.93
N ASP A 496 7.01 -36.09 35.93
CA ASP A 496 7.71 -34.87 35.54
C ASP A 496 7.29 -33.67 36.44
N ALA A 497 6.02 -33.64 36.86
CA ALA A 497 5.41 -32.56 37.64
C ALA A 497 6.03 -32.37 39.04
N GLU A 498 6.56 -33.42 39.67
CA GLU A 498 7.31 -33.31 40.94
C GLU A 498 8.67 -32.63 40.80
N THR A 499 9.19 -32.45 39.57
CA THR A 499 10.51 -31.83 39.32
C THR A 499 10.44 -30.33 39.04
N LEU A 500 9.26 -29.78 38.75
CA LEU A 500 9.06 -28.36 38.47
C LEU A 500 9.10 -27.52 39.77
N PRO A 501 9.67 -26.31 39.75
CA PRO A 501 9.74 -25.45 40.93
C PRO A 501 8.33 -25.01 41.39
N ALA A 502 8.09 -24.98 42.70
CA ALA A 502 6.77 -24.72 43.28
C ALA A 502 6.14 -23.39 42.82
N ALA A 503 6.97 -22.37 42.55
CA ALA A 503 6.59 -21.13 41.87
C ALA A 503 7.56 -20.87 40.69
N PRO A 504 7.12 -20.21 39.60
CA PRO A 504 8.01 -19.79 38.51
C PRO A 504 9.13 -18.88 39.01
N THR A 505 10.29 -18.93 38.36
CA THR A 505 11.43 -18.08 38.75
C THR A 505 11.19 -16.64 38.33
N THR A 506 11.33 -15.66 39.24
CA THR A 506 11.09 -14.25 38.92
C THR A 506 12.39 -13.51 38.58
N HIS A 507 12.33 -12.64 37.57
CA HIS A 507 13.48 -11.92 37.02
C HIS A 507 13.41 -10.43 37.35
N ALA A 508 14.57 -9.76 37.44
CA ALA A 508 14.61 -8.30 37.49
C ALA A 508 14.27 -7.71 36.10
N PHE A 509 13.57 -6.58 36.05
CA PHE A 509 13.30 -5.88 34.79
C PHE A 509 14.61 -5.27 34.20
N PRO A 510 14.83 -5.26 32.87
CA PRO A 510 16.03 -4.68 32.29
C PRO A 510 16.15 -3.17 32.55
N MET A 511 17.35 -2.69 32.82
CA MET A 511 17.61 -1.25 32.95
C MET A 511 17.86 -0.65 31.56
N PHE A 512 17.06 0.36 31.20
CA PHE A 512 17.24 1.14 29.97
C PHE A 512 17.72 2.55 30.32
N ASN A 513 18.68 3.05 29.55
CA ASN A 513 19.15 4.44 29.61
C ASN A 513 18.40 5.24 28.56
N ILE A 514 17.59 6.22 28.96
CA ILE A 514 16.91 7.12 28.03
C ILE A 514 17.92 8.21 27.58
N PRO A 515 18.15 8.43 26.27
CA PRO A 515 19.06 9.46 25.79
C PRO A 515 18.59 10.87 26.19
N SER A 516 19.54 11.74 26.55
CA SER A 516 19.29 13.16 26.79
C SER A 516 20.33 14.00 26.02
N PRO A 517 19.93 14.81 25.02
CA PRO A 517 18.58 14.95 24.48
C PRO A 517 18.03 13.65 23.84
N VAL A 518 16.70 13.50 23.86
CA VAL A 518 16.01 12.39 23.20
C VAL A 518 16.13 12.54 21.68
N ASN A 519 16.53 11.48 20.99
CA ASN A 519 16.63 11.47 19.52
C ASN A 519 15.22 11.32 18.90
N PRO A 520 14.69 12.31 18.15
CA PRO A 520 13.34 12.23 17.57
C PRO A 520 13.19 11.14 16.49
N GLY A 521 14.31 10.54 16.05
CA GLY A 521 14.35 9.47 15.05
C GLY A 521 14.76 9.94 13.65
N PRO A 522 14.82 9.00 12.68
CA PRO A 522 15.22 9.28 11.30
C PRO A 522 14.07 9.80 10.40
N ARG A 523 12.82 9.80 10.91
CA ARG A 523 11.63 10.32 10.21
C ARG A 523 10.93 11.33 11.13
N PRO A 524 10.43 12.47 10.63
CA PRO A 524 9.64 13.40 11.44
C PRO A 524 8.35 12.73 11.90
N VAL A 525 8.07 12.84 13.20
CA VAL A 525 6.82 12.36 13.81
C VAL A 525 5.77 13.48 13.76
N PHE A 526 4.49 13.11 13.65
CA PHE A 526 3.37 14.02 13.62
C PHE A 526 2.19 13.43 14.42
N PRO A 527 1.31 14.26 15.01
CA PRO A 527 0.05 13.79 15.57
C PRO A 527 -0.74 12.97 14.55
N GLU A 528 -1.36 11.87 15.02
CA GLU A 528 -2.12 10.96 14.15
C GLU A 528 -3.61 11.13 14.37
N ALA A 529 -4.35 11.44 13.29
CA ALA A 529 -5.80 11.40 13.26
C ALA A 529 -6.28 9.95 13.12
N TYR A 530 -7.23 9.52 13.97
CA TYR A 530 -7.88 8.22 13.77
C TYR A 530 -8.87 8.30 12.60
N PHE A 531 -8.73 7.39 11.64
CA PHE A 531 -9.59 7.32 10.46
C PHE A 531 -10.22 5.93 10.32
N SER A 532 -11.51 5.89 9.98
CA SER A 532 -12.25 4.67 9.67
C SER A 532 -13.31 4.91 8.59
N LEU A 533 -13.61 3.85 7.83
CA LEU A 533 -14.66 3.74 6.82
C LEU A 533 -15.89 2.97 7.29
N PHE A 534 -15.78 2.23 8.41
CA PHE A 534 -16.84 1.34 8.90
C PHE A 534 -17.20 1.50 10.39
N ALA A 535 -16.40 2.22 11.19
CA ALA A 535 -16.68 2.45 12.60
C ALA A 535 -18.02 3.19 12.80
N ASP A 536 -18.68 2.85 13.92
CA ASP A 536 -19.93 3.45 14.42
C ASP A 536 -21.12 3.47 13.43
N GLN A 537 -21.04 2.71 12.35
CA GLN A 537 -22.15 2.43 11.45
C GLN A 537 -23.11 1.41 12.04
N GLU A 538 -24.40 1.49 11.67
CA GLU A 538 -25.48 0.58 12.09
C GLU A 538 -25.10 -0.91 12.01
N ALA A 539 -24.30 -1.29 11.00
CA ALA A 539 -23.90 -2.65 10.77
C ALA A 539 -22.82 -3.19 11.74
N ASN A 540 -22.17 -2.35 12.57
CA ASN A 540 -21.18 -2.72 13.60
C ASN A 540 -20.13 -3.76 13.13
N THR A 541 -19.67 -3.69 11.87
CA THR A 541 -18.79 -4.73 11.29
C THR A 541 -17.34 -4.65 11.76
N VAL A 542 -16.95 -3.52 12.38
CA VAL A 542 -15.67 -3.29 13.05
C VAL A 542 -15.95 -2.77 14.47
N PRO A 543 -14.99 -2.84 15.40
CA PRO A 543 -15.20 -2.32 16.75
C PRO A 543 -15.49 -0.82 16.74
N ARG A 544 -16.37 -0.38 17.64
CA ARG A 544 -16.75 1.03 17.80
C ARG A 544 -15.57 1.88 18.26
N THR A 545 -15.63 3.19 18.02
CA THR A 545 -14.61 4.13 18.52
C THR A 545 -14.47 4.11 20.05
N THR A 546 -15.53 3.78 20.78
CA THR A 546 -15.50 3.63 22.24
C THR A 546 -14.85 2.34 22.74
N ASP A 547 -14.53 1.39 21.86
CA ASP A 547 -13.94 0.10 22.20
C ASP A 547 -12.44 0.07 21.93
N ILE A 548 -11.64 -0.30 22.94
CA ILE A 548 -10.18 -0.46 22.85
C ILE A 548 -9.75 -1.47 21.78
N ALA A 549 -10.61 -2.43 21.41
CA ALA A 549 -10.38 -3.35 20.30
C ALA A 549 -10.21 -2.62 18.95
N SER A 550 -10.86 -1.45 18.76
CA SER A 550 -10.73 -0.65 17.53
C SER A 550 -9.30 -0.13 17.32
N SER A 551 -8.60 0.19 18.42
CA SER A 551 -7.23 0.70 18.40
C SER A 551 -6.20 -0.42 18.46
N LEU A 552 -6.36 -1.41 19.34
CA LEU A 552 -5.38 -2.50 19.50
C LEU A 552 -5.25 -3.37 18.24
N ILE A 553 -6.38 -3.73 17.63
CA ILE A 553 -6.38 -4.57 16.42
C ILE A 553 -5.85 -3.77 15.22
N ARG A 554 -6.24 -2.49 15.09
CA ARG A 554 -5.72 -1.58 14.07
C ARG A 554 -4.22 -1.40 14.19
N ASP A 555 -3.69 -1.17 15.40
CA ASP A 555 -2.27 -0.92 15.62
C ASP A 555 -1.40 -2.11 15.16
N ALA A 556 -1.76 -3.34 15.53
CA ALA A 556 -1.03 -4.53 15.08
C ALA A 556 -1.19 -4.82 13.57
N ILE A 557 -2.35 -4.49 12.97
CA ILE A 557 -2.53 -4.52 11.51
C ILE A 557 -1.60 -3.49 10.84
N VAL A 558 -1.57 -2.25 11.35
CA VAL A 558 -0.77 -1.14 10.82
C VAL A 558 0.73 -1.40 10.97
N ASP A 559 1.17 -1.92 12.11
CA ASP A 559 2.55 -2.36 12.33
C ASP A 559 2.92 -3.43 11.29
N THR A 560 2.07 -4.44 11.09
CA THR A 560 2.33 -5.53 10.11
C THR A 560 2.33 -5.03 8.66
N ILE A 561 1.50 -4.04 8.32
CA ILE A 561 1.49 -3.38 7.01
C ILE A 561 2.81 -2.62 6.76
N ASN A 562 3.36 -1.98 7.78
CA ASN A 562 4.49 -1.06 7.63
C ASN A 562 5.87 -1.75 7.80
N GLN A 563 6.00 -2.74 8.69
CA GLN A 563 7.28 -3.45 8.96
C GLN A 563 7.65 -4.47 7.85
N LEU A 564 6.67 -4.95 7.08
CA LEU A 564 6.85 -5.93 5.99
C LEU A 564 6.56 -5.33 4.60
N ASP A 565 6.72 -4.01 4.41
CA ASP A 565 6.38 -3.32 3.16
C ASP A 565 7.10 -3.88 1.91
N PHE A 566 8.33 -4.34 2.11
CA PHE A 566 9.14 -5.04 1.10
C PHE A 566 8.51 -6.35 0.59
N ASN A 567 7.55 -6.94 1.31
CA ASN A 567 6.92 -8.22 0.98
C ASN A 567 5.39 -8.21 1.15
N ARG A 568 4.72 -7.41 0.31
CA ARG A 568 3.25 -7.37 0.15
C ARG A 568 2.54 -8.73 0.05
N GLU A 569 3.21 -9.80 -0.38
CA GLU A 569 2.63 -11.14 -0.50
C GLU A 569 2.59 -11.92 0.81
N MET A 570 3.48 -11.60 1.76
CA MET A 570 3.39 -12.10 3.12
C MET A 570 2.45 -11.23 3.96
N VAL A 571 2.48 -9.90 3.79
CA VAL A 571 1.51 -8.98 4.40
C VAL A 571 0.09 -9.39 4.03
N ALA A 572 -0.23 -9.58 2.74
CA ALA A 572 -1.57 -9.98 2.31
C ALA A 572 -2.05 -11.31 2.91
N LYS A 573 -1.15 -12.24 3.24
CA LYS A 573 -1.50 -13.50 3.94
C LYS A 573 -1.76 -13.23 5.42
N PHE A 574 -0.82 -12.61 6.14
CA PHE A 574 -0.98 -12.29 7.56
C PHE A 574 -2.20 -11.40 7.84
N LEU A 575 -2.57 -10.51 6.91
CA LEU A 575 -3.82 -9.75 6.99
C LEU A 575 -5.04 -10.64 6.78
N VAL A 576 -5.08 -11.48 5.75
CA VAL A 576 -6.20 -12.42 5.53
C VAL A 576 -6.34 -13.44 6.67
N ASP A 577 -5.25 -13.76 7.36
CA ASP A 577 -5.20 -14.63 8.54
C ASP A 577 -5.27 -13.88 9.89
N VAL A 578 -5.68 -12.60 9.90
CA VAL A 578 -5.73 -11.78 11.12
C VAL A 578 -6.58 -12.39 12.23
N ASP A 579 -7.66 -13.11 11.88
CA ASP A 579 -8.55 -13.76 12.85
C ASP A 579 -7.90 -14.90 13.65
N CYS A 580 -6.76 -15.43 13.20
CA CYS A 580 -6.00 -16.46 13.91
C CYS A 580 -5.13 -15.91 15.06
N TYR A 581 -4.92 -14.59 15.14
CA TYR A 581 -3.95 -13.97 16.07
C TYR A 581 -4.57 -13.30 17.31
N TRP A 582 -5.89 -13.37 17.47
CA TRP A 582 -6.63 -12.78 18.60
C TRP A 582 -7.42 -13.85 19.37
N THR A 583 -8.11 -13.46 20.44
CA THR A 583 -8.99 -14.37 21.19
C THR A 583 -10.05 -15.01 20.27
N ILE A 584 -10.35 -16.29 20.51
CA ILE A 584 -11.41 -17.04 19.82
C ILE A 584 -12.75 -16.30 20.00
N ASP A 585 -13.64 -16.42 19.01
CA ASP A 585 -14.94 -15.73 18.96
C ASP A 585 -14.91 -14.18 18.85
N VAL A 586 -13.74 -13.52 18.74
CA VAL A 586 -13.65 -12.08 18.43
C VAL A 586 -14.07 -11.75 16.98
N PHE A 587 -13.80 -12.67 16.05
CA PHE A 587 -14.14 -12.52 14.63
C PHE A 587 -15.24 -13.48 14.20
N ALA A 588 -16.18 -12.96 13.41
CA ALA A 588 -17.08 -13.79 12.63
C ALA A 588 -16.32 -14.48 11.49
N LYS A 589 -16.83 -15.64 11.04
CA LYS A 589 -16.21 -16.43 9.98
C LYS A 589 -15.98 -15.59 8.71
N ARG A 590 -14.73 -15.58 8.21
CA ARG A 590 -14.30 -14.84 7.01
C ARG A 590 -15.27 -15.04 5.83
N GLY A 591 -15.65 -13.95 5.16
CA GLY A 591 -16.53 -13.98 3.98
C GLY A 591 -18.01 -14.22 4.28
N THR A 592 -18.44 -14.16 5.55
CA THR A 592 -19.87 -14.22 5.89
C THR A 592 -20.61 -13.00 5.29
N PRO A 593 -21.66 -13.19 4.46
CA PRO A 593 -22.43 -12.09 3.88
C PRO A 593 -22.99 -11.13 4.93
N LEU A 594 -23.10 -9.84 4.59
CA LEU A 594 -23.42 -8.79 5.56
C LEU A 594 -24.77 -9.01 6.27
N ASP A 595 -25.77 -9.50 5.55
CA ASP A 595 -27.11 -9.72 6.12
C ASP A 595 -27.10 -10.87 7.13
N LYS A 596 -26.41 -11.97 6.80
CA LYS A 596 -26.19 -13.10 7.73
C LYS A 596 -25.31 -12.74 8.92
N PHE A 597 -24.40 -11.78 8.76
CA PHE A 597 -23.61 -11.25 9.87
C PHE A 597 -24.51 -10.44 10.82
N LYS A 598 -25.43 -9.60 10.32
CA LYS A 598 -26.42 -8.90 11.14
C LYS A 598 -27.31 -9.86 11.92
N GLU A 599 -27.81 -10.92 11.27
CA GLU A 599 -28.60 -12.00 11.90
C GLU A 599 -27.83 -12.76 13.02
N GLN A 600 -26.50 -12.71 13.03
CA GLN A 600 -25.64 -13.43 13.99
C GLN A 600 -25.05 -12.54 15.09
N ALA A 601 -24.97 -11.22 14.85
CA ALA A 601 -24.33 -10.26 15.74
C ALA A 601 -25.22 -9.81 16.93
N GLU A 602 -26.50 -10.18 16.96
CA GLU A 602 -27.41 -9.83 18.07
C GLU A 602 -27.04 -10.55 19.38
N ASP A 603 -26.53 -11.79 19.30
CA ASP A 603 -26.15 -12.62 20.46
C ASP A 603 -24.62 -12.64 20.75
N LYS A 604 -23.77 -12.14 19.84
CA LYS A 604 -22.31 -12.22 19.96
C LYS A 604 -21.58 -10.96 19.48
N LEU A 605 -20.62 -10.52 20.30
CA LEU A 605 -19.74 -9.38 20.02
C LEU A 605 -18.61 -9.79 19.05
N GLN A 606 -18.96 -9.93 17.76
CA GLN A 606 -18.07 -10.40 16.69
C GLN A 606 -17.84 -9.32 15.61
N TYR A 607 -16.64 -9.31 15.02
CA TYR A 607 -16.27 -8.38 13.93
C TYR A 607 -15.98 -9.09 12.61
N LYS A 608 -16.01 -8.34 11.50
CA LYS A 608 -15.64 -8.83 10.17
C LYS A 608 -14.16 -8.55 9.87
N SER A 609 -13.35 -9.61 9.81
CA SER A 609 -11.92 -9.55 9.50
C SER A 609 -11.60 -8.73 8.25
N GLU A 610 -12.34 -8.98 7.16
CA GLU A 610 -12.21 -8.33 5.86
C GLU A 610 -12.44 -6.81 5.91
N ASP A 611 -13.34 -6.34 6.78
CA ASP A 611 -13.66 -4.93 6.94
C ASP A 611 -12.53 -4.23 7.72
N MET A 612 -12.03 -4.85 8.79
CA MET A 612 -10.89 -4.31 9.56
C MET A 612 -9.61 -4.22 8.72
N ILE A 613 -9.37 -5.19 7.82
CA ILE A 613 -8.23 -5.18 6.89
C ILE A 613 -8.34 -3.99 5.92
N ILE A 614 -9.48 -3.85 5.23
CA ILE A 614 -9.70 -2.78 4.26
C ILE A 614 -9.64 -1.40 4.93
N ASP A 615 -10.31 -1.24 6.07
CA ASP A 615 -10.33 0.00 6.86
C ASP A 615 -8.93 0.41 7.31
N SER A 616 -8.13 -0.54 7.80
CA SER A 616 -6.76 -0.28 8.24
C SER A 616 -5.85 0.13 7.09
N ILE A 617 -5.93 -0.52 5.92
CA ILE A 617 -5.12 -0.11 4.75
C ILE A 617 -5.53 1.29 4.28
N PHE A 618 -6.83 1.62 4.25
CA PHE A 618 -7.28 2.98 3.93
C PHE A 618 -6.84 4.01 4.97
N SER A 619 -6.79 3.67 6.27
CA SER A 619 -6.25 4.57 7.30
C SER A 619 -4.76 4.91 7.09
N GLN A 620 -3.97 4.02 6.48
CA GLN A 620 -2.58 4.31 6.11
C GLN A 620 -2.47 5.08 4.79
N LEU A 621 -3.27 4.72 3.78
CA LEU A 621 -3.34 5.46 2.51
C LEU A 621 -3.77 6.93 2.73
N PHE A 622 -4.73 7.14 3.64
CA PHE A 622 -5.28 8.45 3.99
C PHE A 622 -4.63 9.09 5.23
N LYS A 623 -3.50 8.56 5.72
CA LYS A 623 -2.75 9.21 6.80
C LYS A 623 -2.27 10.60 6.35
N LEU A 624 -2.67 11.62 7.09
CA LEU A 624 -2.17 12.99 6.97
C LEU A 624 -1.13 13.25 8.09
N PRO A 625 -0.12 14.11 7.86
CA PRO A 625 0.13 14.85 6.62
C PRO A 625 0.65 13.98 5.46
N SER A 626 1.34 12.88 5.76
CA SER A 626 1.89 11.94 4.76
C SER A 626 1.62 10.49 5.12
N ALA A 627 1.31 9.67 4.10
CA ALA A 627 1.36 8.22 4.24
C ALA A 627 2.79 7.75 4.54
N GLU A 628 2.91 6.66 5.29
CA GLU A 628 4.20 6.16 5.78
C GLU A 628 5.08 5.59 4.66
N HIS A 629 4.46 4.87 3.72
CA HIS A 629 5.12 4.27 2.56
C HIS A 629 4.59 4.90 1.26
N LYS A 630 5.30 4.68 0.15
CA LYS A 630 4.89 5.18 -1.18
C LYS A 630 3.50 4.65 -1.53
N LEU A 631 2.56 5.52 -1.90
CA LEU A 631 1.12 5.19 -2.09
C LEU A 631 0.88 3.89 -2.86
N VAL A 632 1.63 3.68 -3.96
CA VAL A 632 1.58 2.48 -4.82
C VAL A 632 1.74 1.15 -4.07
N TYR A 633 2.42 1.13 -2.92
CA TYR A 633 2.50 -0.03 -2.03
C TYR A 633 1.09 -0.47 -1.61
N TYR A 634 0.31 0.43 -1.00
CA TYR A 634 -1.06 0.17 -0.55
C TYR A 634 -2.01 -0.19 -1.70
N HIS A 635 -1.87 0.45 -2.87
CA HIS A 635 -2.64 0.09 -4.08
C HIS A 635 -2.39 -1.39 -4.44
N SER A 636 -1.11 -1.80 -4.40
CA SER A 636 -0.73 -3.17 -4.71
C SER A 636 -1.06 -4.17 -3.59
N LEU A 637 -1.03 -3.74 -2.32
CA LEU A 637 -1.41 -4.57 -1.18
C LEU A 637 -2.90 -4.93 -1.23
N ILE A 638 -3.79 -3.95 -1.44
CA ILE A 638 -5.23 -4.19 -1.65
C ILE A 638 -5.43 -5.18 -2.81
N THR A 639 -4.70 -4.97 -3.91
CA THR A 639 -4.74 -5.86 -5.09
C THR A 639 -4.28 -7.29 -4.78
N GLN A 640 -3.31 -7.49 -3.88
CA GLN A 640 -2.91 -8.84 -3.42
C GLN A 640 -3.93 -9.43 -2.45
N CYS A 641 -4.50 -8.67 -1.51
CA CYS A 641 -5.58 -9.13 -0.63
C CYS A 641 -6.80 -9.62 -1.44
N CYS A 642 -7.19 -8.88 -2.48
CA CYS A 642 -8.23 -9.30 -3.44
C CYS A 642 -7.89 -10.62 -4.17
N LYS A 643 -6.61 -10.95 -4.39
CA LYS A 643 -6.18 -12.22 -5.01
C LYS A 643 -6.10 -13.38 -4.02
N VAL A 644 -5.75 -13.11 -2.75
CA VAL A 644 -5.67 -14.12 -1.69
C VAL A 644 -7.07 -14.54 -1.20
N ALA A 645 -7.99 -13.59 -1.01
CA ALA A 645 -9.33 -13.85 -0.49
C ALA A 645 -10.44 -13.06 -1.22
N PRO A 646 -10.64 -13.25 -2.54
CA PRO A 646 -11.57 -12.45 -3.35
C PRO A 646 -13.00 -12.40 -2.78
N ALA A 647 -13.53 -13.56 -2.36
CA ALA A 647 -14.91 -13.68 -1.88
C ALA A 647 -15.20 -12.92 -0.56
N ALA A 648 -14.17 -12.56 0.22
CA ALA A 648 -14.32 -11.77 1.44
C ALA A 648 -13.89 -10.30 1.23
N ILE A 649 -12.73 -10.10 0.59
CA ILE A 649 -12.12 -8.78 0.45
C ILE A 649 -12.84 -7.91 -0.59
N ALA A 650 -13.23 -8.46 -1.76
CA ALA A 650 -13.84 -7.65 -2.82
C ALA A 650 -15.22 -7.07 -2.43
N PRO A 651 -16.14 -7.82 -1.76
CA PRO A 651 -17.38 -7.24 -1.24
C PRO A 651 -17.17 -6.17 -0.16
N SER A 652 -16.10 -6.28 0.65
CA SER A 652 -15.72 -5.26 1.64
C SER A 652 -15.20 -3.99 0.96
N LEU A 653 -14.25 -4.15 0.03
CA LEU A 653 -13.70 -3.06 -0.78
C LEU A 653 -14.78 -2.32 -1.58
N GLY A 654 -15.75 -3.05 -2.14
CA GLY A 654 -16.91 -2.47 -2.81
C GLY A 654 -17.80 -1.61 -1.90
N ARG A 655 -17.83 -1.84 -0.58
CA ARG A 655 -18.49 -0.94 0.37
C ARG A 655 -17.61 0.27 0.68
N ALA A 656 -16.32 0.06 0.92
CA ALA A 656 -15.34 1.15 1.14
C ALA A 656 -15.36 2.19 0.01
N ILE A 657 -15.32 1.77 -1.26
CA ILE A 657 -15.41 2.66 -2.44
C ILE A 657 -16.67 3.53 -2.39
N ARG A 658 -17.83 2.95 -2.05
CA ARG A 658 -19.11 3.67 -1.98
C ARG A 658 -19.16 4.64 -0.80
N THR A 659 -18.62 4.28 0.35
CA THR A 659 -18.48 5.19 1.52
C THR A 659 -17.62 6.40 1.17
N ILE A 660 -16.45 6.18 0.55
CA ILE A 660 -15.54 7.27 0.16
C ILE A 660 -16.16 8.14 -0.95
N TYR A 661 -16.77 7.53 -1.96
CA TYR A 661 -17.46 8.27 -3.03
C TYR A 661 -18.61 9.14 -2.48
N LYS A 662 -19.37 8.64 -1.49
CA LYS A 662 -20.40 9.43 -0.79
C LYS A 662 -19.80 10.59 0.01
N SER A 663 -18.59 10.45 0.55
CA SER A 663 -17.94 11.49 1.37
C SER A 663 -17.17 12.54 0.56
N LEU A 664 -16.95 12.37 -0.75
CA LEU A 664 -16.25 13.33 -1.62
C LEU A 664 -16.64 14.81 -1.46
N PRO A 665 -17.92 15.19 -1.20
CA PRO A 665 -18.27 16.59 -0.94
C PRO A 665 -17.54 17.24 0.24
N VAL A 666 -17.18 16.45 1.26
CA VAL A 666 -16.54 16.89 2.52
C VAL A 666 -15.17 16.25 2.77
N LEU A 667 -14.65 15.41 1.87
CA LEU A 667 -13.32 14.80 2.01
C LEU A 667 -12.21 15.85 1.78
N ASP A 668 -11.10 15.75 2.51
CA ASP A 668 -9.90 16.55 2.26
C ASP A 668 -9.38 16.37 0.81
N LEU A 669 -8.88 17.46 0.21
CA LEU A 669 -8.47 17.49 -1.20
C LEU A 669 -7.41 16.45 -1.54
N GLU A 670 -6.42 16.30 -0.66
CA GLU A 670 -5.32 15.37 -0.85
C GLU A 670 -5.81 13.93 -0.69
N LEU A 671 -6.78 13.69 0.19
CA LEU A 671 -7.39 12.37 0.36
C LEU A 671 -8.28 11.99 -0.82
N GLY A 672 -9.07 12.94 -1.36
CA GLY A 672 -9.81 12.75 -2.60
C GLY A 672 -8.90 12.47 -3.80
N TYR A 673 -7.75 13.13 -3.88
CA TYR A 673 -6.77 12.88 -4.94
C TYR A 673 -6.00 11.55 -4.75
N ARG A 674 -5.64 11.16 -3.52
CA ARG A 674 -5.09 9.82 -3.22
C ARG A 674 -6.11 8.72 -3.52
N PHE A 675 -7.39 8.95 -3.24
CA PHE A 675 -8.47 8.03 -3.61
C PHE A 675 -8.62 7.90 -5.13
N LEU A 676 -8.51 9.01 -5.88
CA LEU A 676 -8.51 9.02 -7.35
C LEU A 676 -7.35 8.19 -7.93
N ASP A 677 -6.11 8.48 -7.54
CA ASP A 677 -4.92 7.74 -8.00
C ASP A 677 -4.94 6.27 -7.58
N TRP A 678 -5.54 5.95 -6.42
CA TRP A 678 -5.77 4.58 -5.99
C TRP A 678 -6.84 3.87 -6.82
N PHE A 679 -8.00 4.49 -7.01
CA PHE A 679 -9.16 3.91 -7.69
C PHE A 679 -8.82 3.59 -9.14
N SER A 680 -8.21 4.52 -9.87
CA SER A 680 -7.86 4.27 -11.27
C SER A 680 -6.75 3.22 -11.44
N HIS A 681 -5.71 3.24 -10.59
CA HIS A 681 -4.70 2.18 -10.61
C HIS A 681 -5.29 0.81 -10.19
N HIS A 682 -6.31 0.79 -9.33
CA HIS A 682 -7.02 -0.44 -9.00
C HIS A 682 -7.82 -0.95 -10.21
N LEU A 683 -8.66 -0.11 -10.83
CA LEU A 683 -9.45 -0.50 -12.01
C LEU A 683 -8.56 -0.96 -13.17
N SER A 684 -7.42 -0.31 -13.43
CA SER A 684 -6.47 -0.75 -14.48
C SER A 684 -5.88 -2.15 -14.23
N ASN A 685 -5.88 -2.64 -12.99
CA ASN A 685 -5.50 -4.02 -12.62
C ASN A 685 -6.66 -5.03 -12.71
N PHE A 686 -7.92 -4.55 -12.81
CA PHE A 686 -9.15 -5.35 -12.91
C PHE A 686 -9.94 -4.98 -14.18
N GLU A 687 -9.23 -4.92 -15.32
CA GLU A 687 -9.77 -4.74 -16.67
C GLU A 687 -10.60 -3.46 -16.92
N PHE A 688 -10.42 -2.41 -16.10
CA PHE A 688 -11.20 -1.17 -16.13
C PHE A 688 -12.71 -1.38 -15.78
N ARG A 689 -13.06 -2.51 -15.17
CA ARG A 689 -14.44 -2.87 -14.81
C ARG A 689 -14.86 -2.23 -13.48
N TRP A 690 -15.82 -1.32 -13.53
CA TRP A 690 -16.55 -0.81 -12.36
C TRP A 690 -18.05 -0.72 -12.67
N ARG A 691 -18.92 -0.71 -11.65
CA ARG A 691 -20.37 -0.58 -11.81
C ARG A 691 -20.78 0.88 -12.01
N TRP A 692 -20.25 1.50 -13.07
CA TRP A 692 -20.46 2.90 -13.47
C TRP A 692 -21.94 3.32 -13.54
N THR A 693 -22.85 2.37 -13.74
CA THR A 693 -24.30 2.59 -13.69
C THR A 693 -24.80 3.17 -12.36
N GLU A 694 -24.08 2.96 -11.25
CA GLU A 694 -24.42 3.54 -9.94
C GLU A 694 -24.19 5.05 -9.84
N TRP A 695 -23.49 5.65 -10.81
CA TRP A 695 -23.11 7.08 -10.81
C TRP A 695 -23.75 7.89 -11.96
N LEU A 696 -24.73 7.32 -12.68
CA LEU A 696 -25.38 7.97 -13.81
C LEU A 696 -26.19 9.22 -13.41
N GLU A 697 -26.83 9.20 -12.24
CA GLU A 697 -27.57 10.36 -11.71
C GLU A 697 -26.66 11.54 -11.36
N ASP A 698 -25.39 11.26 -11.00
CA ASP A 698 -24.39 12.27 -10.67
C ASP A 698 -23.83 13.00 -11.91
N LEU A 699 -24.21 12.57 -13.13
CA LEU A 699 -23.85 13.23 -14.39
C LEU A 699 -24.61 14.53 -14.64
N GLU A 700 -25.82 14.70 -14.08
CA GLU A 700 -26.65 15.90 -14.24
C GLU A 700 -26.17 17.07 -13.35
N LEU A 701 -25.22 16.83 -12.44
CA LEU A 701 -24.67 17.84 -11.54
C LEU A 701 -23.80 18.86 -12.30
N SER A 702 -23.55 20.03 -11.71
CA SER A 702 -22.52 20.95 -12.23
C SER A 702 -21.14 20.29 -12.17
N ASN A 703 -20.25 20.62 -13.14
CA ASN A 703 -18.86 20.15 -13.12
C ASN A 703 -18.13 20.58 -11.83
N LEU A 704 -18.60 21.65 -11.19
CA LEU A 704 -18.09 22.13 -9.92
C LEU A 704 -18.40 21.20 -8.73
N HIS A 705 -19.31 20.24 -8.89
CA HIS A 705 -19.67 19.32 -7.81
C HIS A 705 -18.61 18.20 -7.64
N PRO A 706 -18.07 17.95 -6.42
CA PRO A 706 -16.96 17.03 -6.19
C PRO A 706 -17.12 15.62 -6.74
N LYS A 707 -18.34 15.05 -6.76
CA LYS A 707 -18.59 13.75 -7.41
C LYS A 707 -18.34 13.77 -8.92
N LYS A 708 -18.82 14.80 -9.63
CA LYS A 708 -18.70 14.89 -11.09
C LYS A 708 -17.28 15.26 -11.50
N ALA A 709 -16.64 16.15 -10.75
CA ALA A 709 -15.20 16.40 -10.85
C ALA A 709 -14.39 15.10 -10.66
N PHE A 710 -14.73 14.26 -9.68
CA PHE A 710 -14.11 12.94 -9.49
C PHE A 710 -14.34 11.99 -10.67
N ILE A 711 -15.56 11.91 -11.22
CA ILE A 711 -15.84 11.09 -12.42
C ILE A 711 -14.96 11.54 -13.60
N LEU A 712 -14.95 12.84 -13.92
CA LEU A 712 -14.15 13.39 -15.03
C LEU A 712 -12.65 13.13 -14.82
N ALA A 713 -12.15 13.33 -13.60
CA ALA A 713 -10.78 13.06 -13.22
C ALA A 713 -10.41 11.56 -13.28
N ALA A 714 -11.32 10.68 -12.90
CA ALA A 714 -11.13 9.24 -13.00
C ALA A 714 -10.99 8.81 -14.47
N LEU A 715 -11.86 9.31 -15.36
CA LEU A 715 -11.76 9.01 -16.78
C LEU A 715 -10.43 9.50 -17.41
N ASP A 716 -9.96 10.71 -17.09
CA ASP A 716 -8.61 11.18 -17.48
C ASP A 716 -7.52 10.22 -16.99
N LYS A 717 -7.56 9.79 -15.72
CA LYS A 717 -6.59 8.85 -15.16
C LYS A 717 -6.64 7.46 -15.82
N GLU A 718 -7.82 6.92 -16.11
CA GLU A 718 -7.95 5.66 -16.86
C GLU A 718 -7.38 5.79 -18.27
N ILE A 719 -7.64 6.92 -18.96
CA ILE A 719 -7.12 7.17 -20.31
C ILE A 719 -5.60 7.25 -20.30
N ARG A 720 -4.99 7.89 -19.30
CA ARG A 720 -3.52 7.92 -19.11
C ARG A 720 -2.92 6.54 -18.81
N LEU A 721 -3.68 5.60 -18.25
CA LEU A 721 -3.30 4.21 -17.98
C LEU A 721 -3.64 3.25 -19.15
N SER A 722 -4.24 3.77 -20.23
CA SER A 722 -4.92 2.99 -21.26
C SER A 722 -4.93 3.77 -22.59
N PHE A 723 -6.07 3.82 -23.28
CA PHE A 723 -6.36 4.75 -24.38
C PHE A 723 -7.88 4.99 -24.47
N ALA A 724 -8.28 6.17 -24.95
CA ALA A 724 -9.67 6.66 -24.90
C ALA A 724 -10.71 5.65 -25.39
N LYS A 725 -10.50 5.08 -26.59
CA LYS A 725 -11.38 4.07 -27.19
C LYS A 725 -11.60 2.83 -26.31
N ARG A 726 -10.60 2.40 -25.54
CA ARG A 726 -10.74 1.26 -24.60
C ARG A 726 -11.55 1.68 -23.37
N VAL A 727 -11.25 2.84 -22.79
CA VAL A 727 -11.99 3.36 -21.62
C VAL A 727 -13.47 3.60 -21.98
N ARG A 728 -13.75 4.19 -23.15
CA ARG A 728 -15.11 4.35 -23.69
C ARG A 728 -15.85 3.00 -23.78
N SER A 729 -15.17 1.94 -24.23
CA SER A 729 -15.78 0.60 -24.34
C SER A 729 -16.14 -0.07 -23.01
N THR A 730 -15.60 0.41 -21.88
CA THR A 730 -15.93 -0.06 -20.52
C THR A 730 -16.97 0.81 -19.80
N LEU A 731 -17.51 1.83 -20.47
CA LEU A 731 -18.50 2.75 -19.91
C LEU A 731 -19.92 2.53 -20.49
N PRO A 732 -20.99 2.80 -19.72
CA PRO A 732 -22.34 2.88 -20.24
C PRO A 732 -22.50 4.07 -21.19
N GLU A 733 -23.37 3.93 -22.18
CA GLU A 733 -23.59 4.89 -23.28
C GLU A 733 -23.73 6.38 -22.84
N PRO A 734 -24.46 6.75 -21.77
CA PRO A 734 -24.57 8.16 -21.34
C PRO A 734 -23.23 8.79 -20.93
N MET A 735 -22.24 7.99 -20.53
CA MET A 735 -20.91 8.48 -20.15
C MET A 735 -19.96 8.65 -21.36
N HIS A 736 -20.34 8.21 -22.56
CA HIS A 736 -19.44 8.29 -23.73
C HIS A 736 -19.17 9.75 -24.12
N ALA A 737 -20.15 10.64 -23.96
CA ALA A 737 -19.99 12.08 -24.22
C ALA A 737 -18.95 12.78 -23.32
N LEU A 738 -18.53 12.15 -22.21
CA LEU A 738 -17.49 12.68 -21.31
C LEU A 738 -16.07 12.53 -21.88
N ILE A 739 -15.88 11.68 -22.90
CA ILE A 739 -14.59 11.45 -23.57
C ILE A 739 -14.68 12.02 -24.99
N PRO A 740 -13.92 13.09 -25.33
CA PRO A 740 -13.94 13.67 -26.67
C PRO A 740 -13.68 12.63 -27.77
N GLU A 741 -14.56 12.55 -28.78
CA GLU A 741 -14.49 11.55 -29.86
C GLU A 741 -13.15 11.57 -30.60
N ARG A 742 -12.53 12.75 -30.73
CA ARG A 742 -11.23 12.96 -31.38
C ARG A 742 -10.07 12.15 -30.76
N LEU A 743 -10.23 11.63 -29.54
CA LEU A 743 -9.23 10.82 -28.85
C LEU A 743 -9.26 9.33 -29.26
N ASP A 744 -10.31 8.87 -29.94
CA ASP A 744 -10.47 7.44 -30.29
C ASP A 744 -9.62 6.99 -31.49
N GLU A 745 -9.07 7.94 -32.25
CA GLU A 745 -8.29 7.71 -33.48
C GLU A 745 -6.76 7.83 -33.29
N ASP A 746 -6.27 8.12 -32.07
CA ASP A 746 -4.86 8.45 -31.77
C ASP A 746 -4.33 9.66 -32.59
N ASN A 747 -5.23 10.59 -32.90
CA ASN A 747 -4.89 11.83 -33.60
C ASN A 747 -4.19 12.83 -32.67
N SER A 748 -3.07 13.38 -33.14
CA SER A 748 -2.41 14.54 -32.55
C SER A 748 -3.37 15.72 -32.35
N PRO A 749 -3.25 16.54 -31.27
CA PRO A 749 -4.10 17.72 -31.10
C PRO A 749 -4.06 18.71 -32.26
N ASP A 750 -5.16 19.47 -32.38
CA ASP A 750 -5.35 20.44 -33.45
C ASP A 750 -4.35 21.60 -33.35
N PHE A 751 -3.69 21.90 -34.47
CA PHE A 751 -2.79 23.05 -34.54
C PHE A 751 -3.59 24.28 -34.96
N LYS A 752 -3.90 25.16 -34.00
CA LYS A 752 -4.72 26.37 -34.23
C LYS A 752 -4.34 27.17 -35.48
N TYR A 753 -3.04 27.29 -35.80
CA TYR A 753 -2.57 28.02 -36.98
C TYR A 753 -2.75 27.29 -38.32
N ASP A 754 -3.24 26.04 -38.36
CA ASP A 754 -3.76 25.45 -39.60
C ASP A 754 -5.07 26.16 -40.04
N ASN A 755 -5.79 26.84 -39.11
CA ASN A 755 -6.89 27.74 -39.44
C ASN A 755 -6.36 29.14 -39.82
N GLN A 756 -6.66 29.57 -41.05
CA GLN A 756 -6.27 30.88 -41.59
C GLN A 756 -6.96 32.07 -40.91
N GLN A 757 -8.01 31.85 -40.11
CA GLN A 757 -8.68 32.89 -39.32
C GLN A 757 -7.96 33.18 -37.99
N THR A 758 -7.04 32.33 -37.55
CA THR A 758 -6.26 32.55 -36.33
C THR A 758 -5.19 33.62 -36.57
N PRO A 759 -5.03 34.62 -35.67
CA PRO A 759 -3.96 35.61 -35.80
C PRO A 759 -2.58 34.97 -35.95
N TYR A 760 -1.72 35.56 -36.79
CA TYR A 760 -0.35 35.09 -37.06
C TYR A 760 -0.26 33.66 -37.65
N ALA A 761 -1.32 33.16 -38.30
CA ALA A 761 -1.35 31.79 -38.82
C ALA A 761 -0.25 31.47 -39.84
N ALA A 762 0.07 32.42 -40.75
CA ALA A 762 1.12 32.21 -41.75
C ALA A 762 2.51 32.09 -41.09
N GLU A 763 2.77 32.91 -40.08
CA GLU A 763 3.99 32.93 -39.29
C GLU A 763 4.09 31.68 -38.39
N GLY A 764 2.99 31.24 -37.77
CA GLY A 764 2.91 30.00 -36.99
C GLY A 764 3.19 28.75 -37.83
N GLN A 765 2.64 28.67 -39.04
CA GLN A 765 2.97 27.61 -40.01
C GLN A 765 4.44 27.68 -40.46
N ALA A 766 4.98 28.89 -40.68
CA ALA A 766 6.38 29.09 -41.04
C ALA A 766 7.34 28.63 -39.93
N LEU A 767 7.05 28.96 -38.66
CA LEU A 767 7.81 28.51 -37.50
C LEU A 767 7.80 26.97 -37.37
N LEU A 768 6.65 26.33 -37.55
CA LEU A 768 6.54 24.86 -37.57
C LEU A 768 7.40 24.23 -38.67
N HIS A 769 7.43 24.83 -39.86
CA HIS A 769 8.26 24.36 -40.98
C HIS A 769 9.77 24.57 -40.74
N GLN A 770 10.15 25.70 -40.15
CA GLN A 770 11.54 26.03 -39.77
C GLN A 770 12.06 25.08 -38.68
N LEU A 771 11.30 24.86 -37.61
CA LEU A 771 11.62 23.90 -36.55
C LEU A 771 11.74 22.47 -37.10
N ARG A 772 10.84 22.07 -38.00
CA ARG A 772 10.89 20.77 -38.70
C ARG A 772 12.14 20.62 -39.57
N LYS A 773 12.57 21.69 -40.25
CA LYS A 773 13.77 21.72 -41.10
C LYS A 773 15.09 21.91 -40.34
N LYS A 774 15.06 22.29 -39.06
CA LYS A 774 16.22 22.77 -38.29
C LYS A 774 16.87 24.02 -38.92
N ALA A 775 16.04 25.01 -39.27
CA ALA A 775 16.49 26.30 -39.76
C ALA A 775 17.42 27.01 -38.75
N PRO A 776 18.37 27.85 -39.19
CA PRO A 776 19.22 28.64 -38.31
C PRO A 776 18.40 29.64 -37.49
N ALA A 777 18.91 30.02 -36.30
CA ALA A 777 18.23 30.93 -35.38
C ALA A 777 17.84 32.28 -36.02
N GLU A 778 18.63 32.77 -36.99
CA GLU A 778 18.37 34.00 -37.74
C GLU A 778 17.06 33.95 -38.57
N GLU A 779 16.75 32.81 -39.21
CA GLU A 779 15.50 32.63 -39.97
C GLU A 779 14.27 32.58 -39.05
N VAL A 780 14.43 31.93 -37.89
CA VAL A 780 13.40 31.86 -36.85
C VAL A 780 13.16 33.24 -36.23
N GLN A 781 14.22 33.98 -35.91
CA GLN A 781 14.15 35.36 -35.42
C GLN A 781 13.50 36.29 -36.43
N ALA A 782 13.84 36.20 -37.72
CA ALA A 782 13.21 37.00 -38.78
C ALA A 782 11.70 36.73 -38.93
N THR A 783 11.25 35.53 -38.54
CA THR A 783 9.82 35.17 -38.54
C THR A 783 9.13 35.67 -37.27
N ILE A 784 9.81 35.61 -36.12
CA ILE A 784 9.33 36.21 -34.86
C ILE A 784 9.23 37.73 -34.95
N ASN A 785 10.16 38.41 -35.63
CA ASN A 785 10.11 39.87 -35.85
C ASN A 785 8.84 40.29 -36.59
N LYS A 786 8.37 39.51 -37.58
CA LYS A 786 7.11 39.79 -38.28
C LYS A 786 5.90 39.69 -37.37
N ILE A 787 5.90 38.73 -36.43
CA ILE A 787 4.87 38.65 -35.40
C ILE A 787 4.92 39.88 -34.49
N HIS A 788 6.12 40.41 -34.17
CA HIS A 788 6.25 41.65 -33.40
C HIS A 788 5.75 42.87 -34.16
N GLU A 789 6.13 43.01 -35.43
CA GLU A 789 5.67 44.08 -36.34
C GLU A 789 4.14 44.07 -36.44
N GLN A 790 3.55 42.93 -36.79
CA GLN A 790 2.09 42.76 -36.86
C GLN A 790 1.41 42.94 -35.49
N ALA A 791 2.02 42.54 -34.38
CA ALA A 791 1.45 42.75 -33.04
C ALA A 791 1.38 44.24 -32.69
N ILE A 792 2.39 45.04 -33.07
CA ILE A 792 2.39 46.51 -32.91
C ILE A 792 1.30 47.13 -33.80
N GLU A 793 1.15 46.69 -35.04
CA GLU A 793 0.08 47.14 -35.95
C GLU A 793 -1.33 46.86 -35.41
N HIS A 794 -1.53 45.73 -34.71
CA HIS A 794 -2.76 45.39 -34.01
C HIS A 794 -2.89 46.02 -32.61
N GLY A 795 -1.94 46.86 -32.18
CA GLY A 795 -1.99 47.59 -30.91
C GLY A 795 -1.64 46.76 -29.66
N ILE A 796 -1.04 45.57 -29.82
CA ILE A 796 -0.60 44.72 -28.70
C ILE A 796 0.73 45.25 -28.15
N THR A 797 0.75 45.65 -26.89
CA THR A 797 1.94 46.14 -26.19
C THR A 797 2.97 45.03 -25.94
N GLU A 798 2.52 43.87 -25.45
CA GLU A 798 3.37 42.72 -25.10
C GLU A 798 3.63 41.82 -26.32
N VAL A 799 4.41 42.32 -27.29
CA VAL A 799 4.73 41.62 -28.56
C VAL A 799 5.36 40.22 -28.38
N LEU A 800 5.96 39.97 -27.21
CA LEU A 800 6.52 38.67 -26.85
C LEU A 800 5.45 37.60 -26.62
N VAL A 801 4.20 37.97 -26.29
CA VAL A 801 3.10 37.02 -26.06
C VAL A 801 2.70 36.28 -27.34
N PRO A 802 2.22 36.91 -28.43
CA PRO A 802 1.81 36.20 -29.64
C PRO A 802 2.96 35.45 -30.33
N SER A 803 4.20 35.95 -30.21
CA SER A 803 5.37 35.29 -30.77
C SER A 803 5.84 34.08 -29.96
N THR A 804 5.71 34.11 -28.62
CA THR A 804 5.91 32.94 -27.76
C THR A 804 4.82 31.90 -28.01
N ASP A 805 3.57 32.34 -28.12
CA ASP A 805 2.42 31.46 -28.40
C ASP A 805 2.63 30.66 -29.70
N ALA A 806 2.99 31.34 -30.79
CA ALA A 806 3.27 30.70 -32.07
C ALA A 806 4.46 29.72 -32.00
N PHE A 807 5.55 30.10 -31.32
CA PHE A 807 6.75 29.28 -31.19
C PHE A 807 6.53 28.03 -30.32
N VAL A 808 5.89 28.16 -29.16
CA VAL A 808 5.65 27.05 -28.23
C VAL A 808 4.59 26.10 -28.78
N THR A 809 3.50 26.61 -29.37
CA THR A 809 2.50 25.77 -30.05
C THR A 809 3.16 24.97 -31.19
N ALA A 810 4.08 25.57 -31.96
CA ALA A 810 4.82 24.87 -33.01
C ALA A 810 5.78 23.78 -32.46
N ILE A 811 6.40 24.00 -31.30
CA ILE A 811 7.19 22.97 -30.59
C ILE A 811 6.27 21.81 -30.14
N CYS A 812 5.12 22.10 -29.53
CA CYS A 812 4.16 21.07 -29.13
C CYS A 812 3.64 20.27 -30.33
N ARG A 813 3.30 20.95 -31.44
CA ARG A 813 2.87 20.33 -32.69
C ARG A 813 3.93 19.44 -33.34
N LEU A 814 5.19 19.85 -33.33
CA LEU A 814 6.30 19.05 -33.85
C LEU A 814 6.62 17.85 -32.94
N GLY A 815 6.42 18.03 -31.63
CA GLY A 815 6.64 16.99 -30.62
C GLY A 815 5.49 16.00 -30.43
N ALA A 816 4.30 16.26 -30.99
CA ALA A 816 3.04 15.61 -30.61
C ALA A 816 2.98 14.07 -30.75
N LYS A 817 3.97 13.42 -31.39
CA LYS A 817 4.04 11.95 -31.53
C LYS A 817 4.43 11.21 -30.24
N SER A 818 5.24 11.80 -29.37
CA SER A 818 5.51 11.27 -28.02
C SER A 818 6.30 12.26 -27.16
N LEU A 819 6.30 12.07 -25.84
CA LEU A 819 7.09 12.89 -24.91
C LEU A 819 8.57 13.01 -25.31
N SER A 820 9.18 11.95 -25.88
CA SER A 820 10.56 11.98 -26.39
C SER A 820 10.74 12.88 -27.62
N HIS A 821 9.72 12.98 -28.48
CA HIS A 821 9.72 13.93 -29.60
C HIS A 821 9.55 15.37 -29.08
N VAL A 822 8.67 15.61 -28.10
CA VAL A 822 8.54 16.93 -27.44
C VAL A 822 9.87 17.34 -26.80
N LEU A 823 10.50 16.45 -26.02
CA LEU A 823 11.80 16.70 -25.39
C LEU A 823 12.85 17.13 -26.42
N SER A 824 13.00 16.37 -27.51
CA SER A 824 13.96 16.72 -28.58
C SER A 824 13.62 18.02 -29.33
N CYS A 825 12.37 18.50 -29.26
CA CYS A 825 11.99 19.80 -29.81
C CYS A 825 12.25 20.95 -28.81
N ILE A 826 12.03 20.72 -27.51
CA ILE A 826 12.40 21.64 -26.43
C ILE A 826 13.92 21.84 -26.41
N GLU A 827 14.72 20.78 -26.54
CA GLU A 827 16.18 20.86 -26.60
C GLU A 827 16.68 21.72 -27.76
N ARG A 828 16.10 21.57 -28.97
CA ARG A 828 16.41 22.41 -30.14
C ARG A 828 15.99 23.86 -29.95
N GLY A 829 14.94 24.11 -29.16
CA GLY A 829 14.47 25.44 -28.81
C GLY A 829 15.10 26.01 -27.53
N LYS A 830 15.98 25.28 -26.83
CA LYS A 830 16.34 25.56 -25.42
C LYS A 830 16.89 26.97 -25.21
N GLU A 831 17.86 27.39 -26.03
CA GLU A 831 18.47 28.72 -25.94
C GLU A 831 17.40 29.82 -26.11
N ARG A 832 16.53 29.68 -27.12
CA ARG A 832 15.42 30.61 -27.36
C ARG A 832 14.37 30.60 -26.25
N LEU A 833 14.04 29.44 -25.71
CA LEU A 833 13.10 29.33 -24.59
C LEU A 833 13.66 30.00 -23.32
N LEU A 834 14.99 29.93 -23.10
CA LEU A 834 15.68 30.63 -22.02
C LEU A 834 15.77 32.15 -22.23
N GLU A 835 15.91 32.62 -23.48
CA GLU A 835 15.80 34.05 -23.82
C GLU A 835 14.39 34.58 -23.53
N ILE A 836 13.36 33.88 -24.02
CA ILE A 836 11.95 34.22 -23.82
C ILE A 836 11.60 34.23 -22.33
N SER A 837 12.11 33.27 -21.55
CA SER A 837 11.81 33.15 -20.12
C SER A 837 12.36 34.28 -19.24
N GLN A 838 13.18 35.20 -19.78
CA GLN A 838 13.62 36.39 -19.05
C GLN A 838 12.48 37.41 -18.87
N ASN A 839 11.50 37.45 -19.77
CA ASN A 839 10.28 38.24 -19.60
C ASN A 839 9.21 37.38 -18.87
N GLU A 840 8.67 37.89 -17.77
CA GLU A 840 7.72 37.17 -16.91
C GLU A 840 6.36 36.88 -17.59
N VAL A 841 5.86 37.82 -18.41
CA VAL A 841 4.60 37.67 -19.15
C VAL A 841 4.75 36.61 -20.23
N ALA A 842 5.86 36.63 -20.97
CA ALA A 842 6.21 35.62 -21.95
C ALA A 842 6.46 34.25 -21.31
N ARG A 843 7.13 34.20 -20.13
CA ARG A 843 7.32 32.95 -19.37
C ARG A 843 5.99 32.36 -18.90
N ARG A 844 4.99 33.17 -18.53
CA ARG A 844 3.60 32.71 -18.30
C ARG A 844 2.93 32.23 -19.59
N GLN A 845 3.15 32.90 -20.72
CA GLN A 845 2.63 32.46 -22.02
C GLN A 845 3.17 31.09 -22.44
N ILE A 846 4.41 30.71 -22.09
CA ILE A 846 4.90 29.34 -22.32
C ILE A 846 3.96 28.31 -21.67
N VAL A 847 3.53 28.55 -20.42
CA VAL A 847 2.62 27.65 -19.69
C VAL A 847 1.26 27.58 -20.39
N ALA A 848 0.66 28.75 -20.69
CA ALA A 848 -0.62 28.84 -21.39
C ALA A 848 -0.63 28.10 -22.73
N SER A 849 0.44 28.26 -23.52
CA SER A 849 0.57 27.67 -24.87
C SER A 849 0.72 26.14 -24.84
N VAL A 850 1.38 25.60 -23.80
CA VAL A 850 1.48 24.15 -23.57
C VAL A 850 0.12 23.58 -23.16
N VAL A 851 -0.59 24.23 -22.24
CA VAL A 851 -1.88 23.73 -21.74
C VAL A 851 -2.96 23.79 -22.84
N GLU A 852 -3.11 24.91 -23.55
CA GLU A 852 -4.14 25.05 -24.60
C GLU A 852 -3.95 24.04 -25.75
N TYR A 853 -2.71 23.73 -26.14
CA TYR A 853 -2.45 22.72 -27.17
C TYR A 853 -2.79 21.29 -26.69
N TRP A 854 -2.65 21.00 -25.39
CA TRP A 854 -2.85 19.67 -24.81
C TRP A 854 -4.12 19.55 -23.95
N LYS A 855 -5.12 20.45 -24.14
CA LYS A 855 -6.28 20.57 -23.24
C LYS A 855 -7.13 19.31 -23.06
N ASP A 856 -7.31 18.49 -24.11
CA ASP A 856 -8.02 17.19 -24.03
C ASP A 856 -7.13 16.04 -23.51
N GLN A 857 -5.85 16.30 -23.25
CA GLN A 857 -4.88 15.35 -22.67
C GLN A 857 -4.01 16.07 -21.61
N PRO A 858 -4.61 16.65 -20.55
CA PRO A 858 -3.92 17.60 -19.68
C PRO A 858 -2.74 16.96 -18.92
N GLY A 859 -2.74 15.64 -18.69
CA GLY A 859 -1.57 14.92 -18.17
C GLY A 859 -0.30 15.07 -19.03
N VAL A 860 -0.45 15.21 -20.35
CA VAL A 860 0.67 15.49 -21.26
C VAL A 860 1.17 16.93 -21.06
N ALA A 861 0.26 17.89 -20.87
CA ALA A 861 0.61 19.27 -20.50
C ALA A 861 1.40 19.32 -19.19
N VAL A 862 0.88 18.69 -18.12
CA VAL A 862 1.55 18.62 -16.80
C VAL A 862 2.96 18.03 -16.92
N ARG A 863 3.14 16.95 -17.70
CA ARG A 863 4.46 16.34 -17.91
C ARG A 863 5.40 17.22 -18.74
N ILE A 864 4.90 18.07 -19.62
CA ILE A 864 5.72 19.03 -20.37
C ILE A 864 6.13 20.22 -19.48
N ILE A 865 5.23 20.73 -18.63
CA ILE A 865 5.57 21.75 -17.62
C ILE A 865 6.64 21.21 -16.64
N ASP A 866 6.51 19.95 -16.21
CA ASP A 866 7.51 19.25 -15.41
C ASP A 866 8.90 19.21 -16.09
N ILE A 867 8.96 18.91 -17.39
CA ILE A 867 10.21 18.96 -18.18
C ILE A 867 10.75 20.39 -18.26
N LEU A 868 9.93 21.40 -18.56
CA LEU A 868 10.36 22.79 -18.69
C LEU A 868 10.89 23.40 -17.38
N LEU A 869 10.35 22.96 -16.23
CA LEU A 869 10.90 23.25 -14.89
C LEU A 869 12.29 22.61 -14.70
N ASN A 870 12.50 21.36 -15.13
CA ASN A 870 13.80 20.67 -15.00
C ASN A 870 14.88 21.31 -15.89
N TYR A 871 14.50 21.84 -17.05
CA TYR A 871 15.40 22.60 -17.94
C TYR A 871 15.61 24.06 -17.51
N THR A 872 15.05 24.47 -16.36
CA THR A 872 15.03 25.83 -15.80
C THR A 872 14.53 26.91 -16.78
N ILE A 873 13.67 26.52 -17.73
CA ILE A 873 12.96 27.43 -18.64
C ILE A 873 11.76 28.06 -17.91
N LEU A 874 11.13 27.29 -17.03
CA LEU A 874 10.11 27.79 -16.10
C LEU A 874 10.71 27.92 -14.70
N ALA A 875 10.34 28.99 -14.00
CA ALA A 875 10.51 29.10 -12.55
C ALA A 875 9.28 28.50 -11.85
N PRO A 876 9.41 27.83 -10.69
CA PRO A 876 8.28 27.27 -9.94
C PRO A 876 7.16 28.28 -9.67
N MET A 877 7.54 29.49 -9.23
CA MET A 877 6.61 30.60 -9.02
C MET A 877 5.78 30.92 -10.26
N THR A 878 6.33 30.83 -11.47
CA THR A 878 5.60 31.20 -12.70
C THR A 878 4.55 30.17 -13.13
N VAL A 879 4.69 28.90 -12.76
CA VAL A 879 3.61 27.92 -12.92
C VAL A 879 2.47 28.25 -11.97
N VAL A 880 2.79 28.57 -10.71
CA VAL A 880 1.83 28.95 -9.66
C VAL A 880 1.12 30.28 -10.00
N GLN A 881 1.84 31.32 -10.42
CA GLN A 881 1.28 32.59 -10.91
C GLN A 881 0.37 32.42 -12.13
N TRP A 882 0.69 31.48 -13.03
CA TRP A 882 -0.17 31.19 -14.18
C TRP A 882 -1.47 30.50 -13.73
N VAL A 883 -1.38 29.47 -12.87
CA VAL A 883 -2.56 28.79 -12.32
C VAL A 883 -3.48 29.78 -11.59
N PHE A 884 -2.99 30.44 -10.54
CA PHE A 884 -3.84 31.24 -9.66
C PHE A 884 -4.14 32.64 -10.20
N GLY A 885 -3.28 33.19 -11.08
CA GLY A 885 -3.44 34.53 -11.64
C GLY A 885 -3.99 34.60 -13.07
N SER A 886 -4.06 33.50 -13.82
CA SER A 886 -4.50 33.53 -15.23
C SER A 886 -5.45 32.39 -15.62
N HIS A 887 -5.37 31.21 -14.99
CA HIS A 887 -6.26 30.08 -15.26
C HIS A 887 -7.42 29.96 -14.26
N MET A 888 -7.26 30.46 -13.03
CA MET A 888 -8.19 30.25 -11.90
C MET A 888 -9.64 30.65 -12.16
N GLY A 889 -9.87 31.72 -12.94
CA GLY A 889 -11.20 32.30 -13.12
C GLY A 889 -11.73 32.92 -11.82
N ALA A 890 -12.93 32.51 -11.41
CA ALA A 890 -13.50 32.75 -10.08
C ALA A 890 -13.10 31.66 -9.06
N GLY A 891 -12.45 30.58 -9.52
CA GLY A 891 -12.09 29.40 -8.74
C GLY A 891 -12.54 28.08 -9.39
N GLU A 892 -13.08 28.09 -10.60
CA GLU A 892 -13.57 26.89 -11.30
C GLU A 892 -12.45 25.87 -11.56
N ALA A 893 -11.23 26.36 -11.88
CA ALA A 893 -10.05 25.53 -12.11
C ALA A 893 -9.60 24.73 -10.87
N LEU A 894 -10.06 25.09 -9.66
CA LEU A 894 -9.77 24.35 -8.43
C LEU A 894 -10.44 22.97 -8.39
N THR A 895 -11.37 22.71 -9.31
CA THR A 895 -12.05 21.43 -9.48
C THR A 895 -11.28 20.46 -10.38
N GLU A 896 -10.28 20.96 -11.11
CA GLU A 896 -9.53 20.20 -12.11
C GLU A 896 -8.36 19.43 -11.48
N SER A 897 -8.42 18.09 -11.51
CA SER A 897 -7.40 17.21 -10.91
C SER A 897 -5.99 17.46 -11.45
N TRP A 898 -5.87 17.83 -12.73
CA TRP A 898 -4.59 18.12 -13.39
C TRP A 898 -3.98 19.46 -12.94
N VAL A 899 -4.79 20.42 -12.49
CA VAL A 899 -4.31 21.68 -11.90
C VAL A 899 -3.68 21.41 -10.53
N LEU A 900 -4.34 20.58 -9.71
CA LEU A 900 -3.78 20.10 -8.44
C LEU A 900 -2.50 19.31 -8.64
N GLU A 901 -2.44 18.44 -9.66
CA GLU A 901 -1.24 17.70 -10.04
C GLU A 901 -0.09 18.65 -10.43
N MET A 902 -0.37 19.68 -11.25
CA MET A 902 0.62 20.67 -11.69
C MET A 902 1.20 21.49 -10.54
N VAL A 903 0.34 22.00 -9.63
CA VAL A 903 0.78 22.78 -8.47
C VAL A 903 1.51 21.88 -7.47
N SER A 904 1.00 20.68 -7.20
CA SER A 904 1.62 19.73 -6.26
C SER A 904 2.99 19.27 -6.73
N ASN A 905 3.15 18.95 -8.02
CA ASN A 905 4.46 18.60 -8.60
C ASN A 905 5.44 19.79 -8.53
N THR A 906 4.96 21.01 -8.71
CA THR A 906 5.77 22.23 -8.64
C THR A 906 6.25 22.50 -7.22
N VAL A 907 5.36 22.45 -6.23
CA VAL A 907 5.69 22.60 -4.80
C VAL A 907 6.62 21.48 -4.34
N ALA A 908 6.35 20.22 -4.73
CA ALA A 908 7.18 19.08 -4.38
C ALA A 908 8.63 19.19 -4.88
N LYS A 909 8.90 19.89 -6.00
CA LYS A 909 10.29 20.15 -6.43
C LYS A 909 11.00 21.12 -5.50
N VAL A 910 10.32 22.17 -5.07
CA VAL A 910 10.88 23.20 -4.19
C VAL A 910 11.15 22.61 -2.80
N THR A 911 10.19 21.88 -2.22
CA THR A 911 10.40 21.22 -0.92
C THR A 911 11.45 20.13 -0.97
N ASN A 912 11.47 19.27 -2.00
CA ASN A 912 12.53 18.26 -2.13
C ASN A 912 13.93 18.88 -2.28
N ARG A 913 14.06 20.03 -2.96
CA ARG A 913 15.33 20.79 -3.04
C ARG A 913 15.73 21.33 -1.67
N ASN A 914 14.82 21.95 -0.92
CA ASN A 914 15.12 22.46 0.42
C ASN A 914 15.54 21.34 1.37
N ARG A 915 14.84 20.20 1.33
CA ARG A 915 15.17 18.98 2.09
C ARG A 915 16.53 18.39 1.70
N GLN A 916 16.93 18.44 0.43
CA GLN A 916 18.26 18.02 -0.02
C GLN A 916 19.37 18.95 0.53
N ILE A 917 19.16 20.26 0.49
CA ILE A 917 20.14 21.24 1.01
C ILE A 917 20.25 21.14 2.55
N ALA A 918 19.12 21.02 3.25
CA ALA A 918 19.09 20.77 4.69
C ALA A 918 19.75 19.43 5.06
N SER A 919 19.50 18.35 4.30
CA SER A 919 20.17 17.07 4.50
C SER A 919 21.68 17.15 4.28
N ALA A 920 22.15 17.92 3.28
CA ALA A 920 23.58 18.19 3.09
C ALA A 920 24.17 18.94 4.30
N ARG A 921 23.47 19.96 4.82
CA ARG A 921 23.87 20.75 6.01
C ARG A 921 24.04 19.94 7.30
N ILE A 922 23.40 18.77 7.35
CA ILE A 922 23.34 17.83 8.47
C ILE A 922 24.44 16.73 8.36
N GLN A 923 25.27 16.74 7.31
CA GLN A 923 26.39 15.80 7.16
C GLN A 923 27.58 16.16 8.07
N LYS A 924 28.09 15.17 8.82
CA LYS A 924 29.30 15.33 9.66
C LYS A 924 30.55 15.55 8.77
N GLY A 925 31.47 16.40 9.23
CA GLY A 925 32.79 16.60 8.59
C GLY A 925 32.87 17.65 7.48
N LEU A 926 31.83 18.47 7.26
CA LEU A 926 31.88 19.58 6.29
C LEU A 926 32.89 20.69 6.70
N PRO A 927 33.72 21.21 5.77
CA PRO A 927 34.53 22.41 6.00
C PRO A 927 33.69 23.65 6.26
N THR A 928 34.15 24.57 7.11
CA THR A 928 33.43 25.80 7.50
C THR A 928 32.98 26.66 6.30
N GLU A 929 33.84 26.82 5.29
CA GLU A 929 33.51 27.57 4.06
C GLU A 929 32.34 26.93 3.28
N GLN A 930 32.21 25.60 3.32
CA GLN A 930 31.10 24.89 2.69
C GLN A 930 29.82 24.99 3.54
N ILE A 931 29.95 24.99 4.87
CA ILE A 931 28.83 25.23 5.79
C ILE A 931 28.21 26.60 5.53
N GLU A 932 29.02 27.67 5.48
CA GLU A 932 28.53 29.02 5.19
C GLU A 932 27.83 29.13 3.82
N MET A 933 28.39 28.48 2.78
CA MET A 933 27.79 28.45 1.45
C MET A 933 26.45 27.68 1.44
N VAL A 934 26.36 26.56 2.16
CA VAL A 934 25.14 25.75 2.27
C VAL A 934 24.06 26.50 3.06
N ASP A 935 24.41 27.13 4.19
CA ASP A 935 23.46 27.92 5.00
C ASP A 935 22.92 29.13 4.23
N ALA A 936 23.77 29.86 3.50
CA ALA A 936 23.34 30.96 2.64
C ALA A 936 22.43 30.50 1.49
N THR A 937 22.67 29.30 0.94
CA THR A 937 21.82 28.72 -0.10
C THR A 937 20.48 28.24 0.48
N LEU A 938 20.51 27.61 1.65
CA LEU A 938 19.32 27.11 2.35
C LEU A 938 18.40 28.24 2.78
N ALA A 939 18.92 29.34 3.34
CA ALA A 939 18.13 30.52 3.70
C ALA A 939 17.40 31.09 2.47
N LYS A 940 18.11 31.28 1.36
CA LYS A 940 17.52 31.78 0.12
C LYS A 940 16.41 30.87 -0.41
N ASP A 941 16.62 29.56 -0.44
CA ASP A 941 15.64 28.62 -0.99
C ASP A 941 14.47 28.31 -0.02
N ARG A 942 14.67 28.50 1.30
CA ARG A 942 13.57 28.62 2.28
C ARG A 942 12.69 29.82 1.95
N ASP A 943 13.27 31.00 1.77
CA ASP A 943 12.49 32.22 1.50
C ASP A 943 11.73 32.14 0.17
N ASN A 944 12.36 31.59 -0.88
CA ASN A 944 11.69 31.26 -2.15
C ASN A 944 10.49 30.31 -1.97
N ALA A 945 10.58 29.35 -1.04
CA ALA A 945 9.50 28.42 -0.75
C ALA A 945 8.39 29.05 0.11
N ARG A 946 8.75 29.87 1.09
CA ARG A 946 7.82 30.66 1.92
C ARG A 946 7.01 31.64 1.06
N GLU A 947 7.65 32.31 0.10
CA GLU A 947 6.96 33.16 -0.88
C GLU A 947 5.99 32.35 -1.75
N LEU A 948 6.41 31.18 -2.25
CA LEU A 948 5.59 30.29 -3.06
C LEU A 948 4.34 29.81 -2.31
N PHE A 949 4.52 29.32 -1.07
CA PHE A 949 3.41 28.88 -0.23
C PHE A 949 2.47 30.03 0.11
N LYS A 950 3.01 31.20 0.48
CA LYS A 950 2.20 32.39 0.78
C LYS A 950 1.35 32.82 -0.41
N TYR A 951 1.91 32.86 -1.62
CA TYR A 951 1.15 33.23 -2.82
C TYR A 951 -0.01 32.27 -3.11
N ILE A 952 0.19 30.96 -2.90
CA ILE A 952 -0.88 29.96 -2.98
C ILE A 952 -1.91 30.20 -1.87
N GLU A 953 -1.45 30.41 -0.63
CA GLU A 953 -2.28 30.62 0.54
C GLU A 953 -3.20 31.84 0.39
N ASP A 954 -2.64 33.00 0.04
CA ASP A 954 -3.37 34.26 -0.18
C ASP A 954 -4.39 34.13 -1.32
N SER A 955 -4.02 33.46 -2.42
CA SER A 955 -4.94 33.19 -3.54
C SER A 955 -6.12 32.31 -3.13
N MET A 956 -5.86 31.25 -2.34
CA MET A 956 -6.90 30.33 -1.88
C MET A 956 -7.74 30.90 -0.73
N ARG A 957 -7.15 31.77 0.11
CA ARG A 957 -7.84 32.50 1.17
C ARG A 957 -9.00 33.31 0.58
N GLY A 958 -8.73 34.13 -0.43
CA GLY A 958 -9.74 34.96 -1.09
C GLY A 958 -10.90 34.17 -1.71
N VAL A 959 -10.62 33.01 -2.33
CA VAL A 959 -11.67 32.12 -2.84
C VAL A 959 -12.43 31.45 -1.69
N SER A 960 -11.75 31.04 -0.61
CA SER A 960 -12.34 30.34 0.54
C SER A 960 -13.29 31.22 1.38
N GLU A 961 -12.99 32.51 1.48
CA GLU A 961 -13.81 33.54 2.16
C GLU A 961 -14.95 34.07 1.27
N GLY A 962 -14.88 33.82 -0.04
CA GLY A 962 -15.76 34.46 -1.02
C GLY A 962 -15.39 35.91 -1.35
N SER A 963 -14.21 36.38 -0.93
CA SER A 963 -13.72 37.76 -1.08
C SER A 963 -12.96 38.01 -2.39
N ALA A 964 -12.70 36.99 -3.21
CA ALA A 964 -12.04 37.11 -4.51
C ALA A 964 -12.85 37.94 -5.54
N ASP A 965 -12.21 38.94 -6.15
CA ASP A 965 -12.84 39.92 -7.06
C ASP A 965 -13.62 39.26 -8.21
N THR A 966 -13.02 38.28 -8.89
CA THR A 966 -13.63 37.58 -10.03
C THR A 966 -14.83 36.72 -9.65
N LEU A 967 -14.85 36.17 -8.43
CA LEU A 967 -16.00 35.45 -7.88
C LEU A 967 -17.13 36.43 -7.54
N MET A 968 -16.80 37.57 -6.94
CA MET A 968 -17.76 38.63 -6.64
C MET A 968 -18.34 39.27 -7.91
N GLU A 969 -17.55 39.48 -8.95
CA GLU A 969 -18.01 39.98 -10.26
C GLU A 969 -18.96 38.98 -10.95
N LYS A 970 -18.59 37.70 -11.03
CA LYS A 970 -19.45 36.67 -11.63
C LYS A 970 -20.74 36.45 -10.84
N LYS A 971 -20.69 36.55 -9.50
CA LYS A 971 -21.87 36.50 -8.63
C LYS A 971 -22.78 37.71 -8.83
N ALA A 972 -22.22 38.93 -8.87
CA ALA A 972 -22.99 40.17 -9.05
C ALA A 972 -23.61 40.30 -10.46
N SER A 973 -22.95 39.75 -11.49
CA SER A 973 -23.46 39.72 -12.87
C SER A 973 -24.44 38.56 -13.14
N GLY A 974 -24.61 37.63 -12.20
CA GLY A 974 -25.45 36.43 -12.38
C GLY A 974 -24.84 35.38 -13.34
N ALA A 975 -23.53 35.46 -13.61
CA ALA A 975 -22.79 34.50 -14.42
C ALA A 975 -22.42 33.21 -13.65
N LEU A 976 -22.57 33.21 -12.31
CA LEU A 976 -22.55 32.03 -11.45
C LEU A 976 -23.81 32.04 -10.59
N SER A 977 -24.38 30.86 -10.35
CA SER A 977 -25.45 30.70 -9.35
C SER A 977 -24.90 30.74 -7.91
N GLU A 978 -25.79 30.92 -6.94
CA GLU A 978 -25.42 30.91 -5.51
C GLU A 978 -24.83 29.56 -5.08
N GLU A 979 -25.39 28.46 -5.60
CA GLU A 979 -24.93 27.08 -5.31
C GLU A 979 -23.53 26.83 -5.90
N GLU A 980 -23.27 27.31 -7.12
CA GLU A 980 -21.94 27.20 -7.75
C GLU A 980 -20.89 28.06 -7.04
N ALA A 981 -21.26 29.27 -6.59
CA ALA A 981 -20.40 30.10 -5.76
C ALA A 981 -20.05 29.42 -4.42
N GLN A 982 -21.01 28.72 -3.79
CA GLN A 982 -20.76 27.94 -2.57
C GLN A 982 -19.86 26.72 -2.83
N LEU A 983 -20.04 26.02 -3.96
CA LEU A 983 -19.13 24.93 -4.38
C LEU A 983 -17.71 25.45 -4.58
N ILE A 984 -17.53 26.58 -5.27
CA ILE A 984 -16.22 27.23 -5.46
C ILE A 984 -15.57 27.61 -4.12
N GLN A 985 -16.31 28.21 -3.18
CA GLN A 985 -15.80 28.49 -1.84
C GLN A 985 -15.37 27.20 -1.09
N ALA A 986 -16.13 26.10 -1.23
CA ALA A 986 -15.78 24.81 -0.64
C ALA A 986 -14.51 24.19 -1.26
N TRP A 987 -14.25 24.42 -2.56
CA TRP A 987 -12.96 24.10 -3.17
C TRP A 987 -11.83 24.99 -2.64
N GLY A 988 -12.04 26.32 -2.57
CA GLY A 988 -11.08 27.26 -1.97
C GLY A 988 -10.67 26.86 -0.56
N LYS A 989 -11.63 26.51 0.31
CA LYS A 989 -11.38 26.02 1.68
C LYS A 989 -10.51 24.75 1.71
N ARG A 990 -10.85 23.76 0.89
CA ARG A 990 -10.09 22.49 0.78
C ARG A 990 -8.66 22.68 0.25
N TRP A 991 -8.48 23.54 -0.75
CA TRP A 991 -7.16 23.91 -1.26
C TRP A 991 -6.34 24.68 -0.21
N HIS A 992 -6.93 25.70 0.41
CA HIS A 992 -6.28 26.49 1.46
C HIS A 992 -5.77 25.60 2.61
N GLN A 993 -6.63 24.74 3.18
CA GLN A 993 -6.23 23.81 4.25
C GLN A 993 -5.11 22.85 3.81
N THR A 994 -5.18 22.34 2.57
CA THR A 994 -4.17 21.41 2.03
C THR A 994 -2.80 22.06 1.84
N PHE A 995 -2.75 23.29 1.32
CA PHE A 995 -1.47 23.99 1.11
C PHE A 995 -0.93 24.63 2.39
N LEU A 996 -1.80 25.05 3.33
CA LEU A 996 -1.41 25.43 4.69
C LEU A 996 -0.76 24.26 5.43
N ARG A 997 -1.36 23.05 5.38
CA ARG A 997 -0.77 21.81 5.89
C ARG A 997 0.61 21.54 5.29
N LYS A 998 0.75 21.68 3.97
CA LYS A 998 2.04 21.46 3.28
C LYS A 998 3.10 22.50 3.64
N ALA A 999 2.71 23.75 3.91
CA ALA A 999 3.62 24.80 4.40
C ALA A 999 4.11 24.49 5.82
N GLN A 1000 3.19 24.20 6.76
CA GLN A 1000 3.54 23.85 8.16
C GLN A 1000 4.46 22.63 8.24
N VAL A 1001 4.18 21.59 7.43
CA VAL A 1001 4.97 20.35 7.36
C VAL A 1001 6.35 20.56 6.71
N GLU A 1002 6.51 21.57 5.86
CA GLU A 1002 7.84 21.95 5.35
C GLU A 1002 8.62 22.71 6.42
N GLU A 1003 8.01 23.70 7.06
CA GLU A 1003 8.62 24.50 8.12
C GLU A 1003 9.07 23.61 9.30
N SER A 1004 8.26 22.60 9.69
CA SER A 1004 8.63 21.64 10.74
C SER A 1004 9.76 20.67 10.38
N VAL A 1005 10.16 20.59 9.11
CA VAL A 1005 11.20 19.64 8.62
C VAL A 1005 12.47 20.36 8.15
N VAL A 1006 12.35 21.57 7.59
CA VAL A 1006 13.49 22.35 7.06
C VAL A 1006 13.60 23.77 7.58
N GLY A 1007 12.72 24.23 8.49
CA GLY A 1007 12.82 25.55 9.13
C GLY A 1007 14.10 25.77 9.94
N GLU A 1008 14.36 27.01 10.40
CA GLU A 1008 15.57 27.32 11.17
C GLU A 1008 15.68 26.44 12.42
N GLU A 1009 14.64 26.42 13.26
CA GLU A 1009 14.61 25.69 14.53
C GLU A 1009 14.77 24.18 14.35
N ALA A 1010 14.12 23.59 13.34
CA ALA A 1010 14.18 22.17 13.05
C ALA A 1010 15.60 21.72 12.65
N VAL A 1011 16.27 22.50 11.80
CA VAL A 1011 17.65 22.21 11.38
C VAL A 1011 18.64 22.48 12.53
N GLU A 1012 18.45 23.55 13.31
CA GLU A 1012 19.24 23.80 14.51
C GLU A 1012 19.12 22.67 15.54
N ALA A 1013 17.91 22.17 15.80
CA ALA A 1013 17.68 21.05 16.70
C ALA A 1013 18.43 19.80 16.23
N ARG A 1014 18.41 19.49 14.92
CA ARG A 1014 19.16 18.34 14.38
C ARG A 1014 20.68 18.54 14.43
N ILE A 1015 21.19 19.77 14.29
CA ILE A 1015 22.61 20.09 14.50
C ILE A 1015 23.00 19.91 15.97
N LYS A 1016 22.17 20.36 16.92
CA LYS A 1016 22.39 20.19 18.37
C LYS A 1016 22.42 18.70 18.76
N LEU A 1017 21.52 17.88 18.19
CA LEU A 1017 21.52 16.42 18.35
C LEU A 1017 22.82 15.78 17.83
N LEU A 1018 23.25 16.10 16.61
CA LEU A 1018 24.49 15.55 16.02
C LEU A 1018 25.78 15.93 16.76
N ALA A 1019 25.75 17.04 17.50
CA ALA A 1019 26.85 17.48 18.37
C ALA A 1019 26.79 16.89 19.80
N ALA A 1020 25.67 16.23 20.16
CA ALA A 1020 25.51 15.49 21.41
C ALA A 1020 25.73 13.97 21.25
N GLU A 1021 25.64 13.45 20.02
CA GLU A 1021 26.16 12.11 19.69
C GLU A 1021 27.65 12.04 20.03
N PRO A 1022 28.12 11.05 20.81
CA PRO A 1022 29.55 10.89 21.06
C PRO A 1022 30.27 10.61 19.74
N ASP A 1023 31.46 11.18 19.57
CA ASP A 1023 32.35 10.77 18.50
C ASP A 1023 32.60 9.26 18.63
N VAL A 1024 32.20 8.51 17.60
CA VAL A 1024 32.55 7.09 17.50
C VAL A 1024 34.06 7.04 17.36
N GLU A 1025 34.76 6.61 18.41
CA GLU A 1025 36.21 6.42 18.38
C GLU A 1025 36.56 5.62 17.14
N ALA A 1026 37.26 6.26 16.19
CA ALA A 1026 37.79 5.57 15.04
C ALA A 1026 38.74 4.50 15.57
N ALA A 1027 38.35 3.23 15.41
CA ALA A 1027 39.14 2.13 15.94
C ALA A 1027 40.50 2.10 15.24
N ASP A 1028 41.51 2.66 15.90
CA ASP A 1028 42.92 2.73 15.46
C ASP A 1028 43.56 1.34 15.47
N GLY A 1029 43.04 0.45 14.60
CA GLY A 1029 43.72 -0.76 14.21
C GLY A 1029 44.83 -0.40 13.24
N GLU A 1030 46.09 -0.47 13.70
CA GLU A 1030 47.29 -0.30 12.86
C GLU A 1030 47.40 -1.40 11.78
N ALA A 1031 46.59 -1.28 10.72
CA ALA A 1031 46.70 -2.08 9.51
C ALA A 1031 47.95 -1.62 8.73
N THR A 1032 49.03 -2.39 8.81
CA THR A 1032 50.37 -2.00 8.35
C THR A 1032 50.40 -1.54 6.90
N ASN A 1033 50.94 -0.34 6.66
CA ASN A 1033 51.20 0.21 5.32
C ASN A 1033 52.03 -0.77 4.46
N GLY A 1034 51.45 -1.26 3.36
CA GLY A 1034 52.13 -2.16 2.43
C GLY A 1034 51.42 -2.28 1.07
N GLU A 1035 52.16 -1.96 0.00
CA GLU A 1035 51.90 -2.39 -1.39
C GLU A 1035 50.59 -1.94 -2.08
N ALA A 1036 50.17 -0.69 -1.86
CA ALA A 1036 49.24 0.00 -2.76
C ALA A 1036 49.93 0.47 -4.07
N GLN A 1037 50.39 -0.47 -4.93
CA GLN A 1037 50.97 -0.10 -6.23
C GLN A 1037 50.92 -1.18 -7.34
N MET A 1038 49.78 -1.31 -8.04
CA MET A 1038 49.68 -1.48 -9.51
C MET A 1038 48.21 -1.62 -9.99
N SER A 1039 47.93 -1.14 -11.22
CA SER A 1039 46.80 -1.48 -12.13
C SER A 1039 45.45 -1.92 -11.51
N LEU A 1040 44.32 -1.25 -11.72
CA LEU A 1040 43.92 -0.42 -12.86
C LEU A 1040 44.08 -1.15 -14.21
N ALA A 1041 43.13 -2.05 -14.50
CA ALA A 1041 42.87 -2.70 -15.78
C ALA A 1041 41.36 -3.02 -15.86
#